data_AF-A0AAN5I1T1-F1
#
_entry.id   AF-A0AAN5I1T1-F1
#
_cell.length_a   1.000
_cell.length_b   1.000
_cell.length_c   1.000
_cell.angle_alpha   90.00
_cell.angle_beta   90.00
_cell.angle_gamma   90.00
#
_symmetry.space_group_name_H-M   'P 1'
#
loop_
_entity.id
_entity.type
_entity.pdbx_description
1 polymer ?
#
loop_
_entity_poly.entity_id
_entity_poly.type
_entity_poly.pdbx_seq_one_letter_code
_entity_poly.pdbx_strand_id
1 'polypeptide(L)'
;MIFQRVLSIYLFLPSALSSIHSTHDDTSIDCDSLPSQSDFFSSQQLDMVCHHRKMWMEEREARVSIEMGEKPTRKQAAYLKAIEKCTRENCVRDGVRRPKRAARKTIRREVRMMNKEERRAVFEAMNVLKDTEVDNITAWDLHTLVHYPDSAPGAHWGPAFLPWHREFLRQFEIALQKERPMAFLPYWDSTLDQGLPRPADSVLWSDELLGNGNGYVKTGPFKDWETNVLMPLSEVPVKRLYRSTGGRPNDRLLSPRDIQWVESRANYSDLTFCHDKTFESMHGLSHVWVGGFMFVIRVSPNDPSFYMHHAFVDYLWERFRQKQQSRDQRENEYAKKTCSKLQELDAQMKPFGITNRDGLSNRYTDEWYEYEPIRHCSSDRPTCDSTYLFCDEKEWVCRSKVVLGGNCTGFEGSAICYKSTCIKGSCRLPPRVELAKRLQKNPSTSEEESTRQSASRLARGVVWTKTLLIDEDGMGIRDSLASVTVDYGDGSKTTVYMNHTLEYPELPGMVYVPLPKVHGDDRLNISVTARDAYGRYCQPQCYNSTVERHHVCEGILTLSPSLAHSSPLSFTHDPSSRRFLDADLSVHPRLISVTPPYLVFACSRKMITSGMIWSIANSEKPPRNSEEEVFIRVALSRNDMDDLEVESSSLSGLHSWRSPVAAATSPVDPSILFVRVPNPELHPEGVSARVSFLHHGSRVGCIVKCTNEDGWSEECDGIVSLHQDPIRSAESTFSSDFSVLPLLGWKMQFHPSTWTHRVPYLSFTC
;
A
#
# COMPACT_ATOMS: atom_id res chain seq x y z
N MET A 1 29.82 24.13 -3.57
CA MET A 1 29.09 25.41 -3.57
C MET A 1 27.87 25.24 -4.48
N ILE A 2 26.68 25.56 -3.96
CA ILE A 2 25.33 25.34 -4.54
C ILE A 2 24.81 23.89 -4.43
N PHE A 3 24.48 23.43 -3.21
CA PHE A 3 23.48 22.38 -2.91
C PHE A 3 23.29 22.26 -1.38
N GLN A 4 22.95 23.36 -0.68
CA GLN A 4 22.85 23.32 0.78
C GLN A 4 21.89 24.37 1.40
N ARG A 5 20.72 24.62 0.81
CA ARG A 5 19.74 25.59 1.37
C ARG A 5 18.25 25.20 1.38
N VAL A 6 17.89 23.92 1.29
CA VAL A 6 16.47 23.51 1.41
C VAL A 6 16.23 22.45 2.52
N LEU A 7 17.25 22.03 3.26
CA LEU A 7 17.13 20.87 4.17
C LEU A 7 17.14 21.19 5.69
N SER A 8 16.84 22.43 6.13
CA SER A 8 17.03 22.81 7.54
C SER A 8 15.80 23.36 8.27
N ILE A 9 14.56 22.96 7.95
CA ILE A 9 13.40 23.38 8.76
C ILE A 9 12.65 22.24 9.45
N TYR A 10 12.86 20.95 9.11
CA TYR A 10 12.06 19.90 9.74
C TYR A 10 12.93 18.74 10.19
N LEU A 11 13.39 18.79 11.44
CA LEU A 11 13.63 17.64 12.34
C LEU A 11 14.04 18.14 13.75
N PHE A 12 13.38 17.58 14.78
CA PHE A 12 13.59 17.63 16.25
C PHE A 12 12.60 18.42 17.15
N LEU A 13 11.57 17.68 17.62
CA LEU A 13 11.13 17.39 19.01
C LEU A 13 10.80 18.52 20.04
N PRO A 14 9.94 18.22 21.06
CA PRO A 14 9.04 19.16 21.73
C PRO A 14 9.62 19.85 22.97
N SER A 15 8.85 20.84 23.45
CA SER A 15 8.84 21.51 24.77
C SER A 15 9.52 22.88 24.90
N ALA A 16 8.75 23.77 25.56
CA ALA A 16 9.12 25.00 26.26
C ALA A 16 9.26 26.35 25.51
N LEU A 17 8.24 27.19 25.75
CA LEU A 17 8.28 28.59 26.22
C LEU A 17 8.63 29.76 25.26
N SER A 18 7.58 30.57 25.06
CA SER A 18 7.48 32.04 25.25
C SER A 18 8.13 33.04 24.28
N SER A 19 7.21 33.79 23.66
CA SER A 19 7.20 35.25 23.43
C SER A 19 8.25 35.86 22.49
N ILE A 20 7.83 36.12 21.25
CA ILE A 20 8.23 37.30 20.46
C ILE A 20 6.96 37.87 19.82
N HIS A 21 6.62 39.12 20.18
CA HIS A 21 5.51 39.89 19.60
C HIS A 21 5.82 40.27 18.15
N SER A 22 4.94 39.86 17.23
CA SER A 22 4.76 40.48 15.92
C SER A 22 3.32 40.99 15.84
N THR A 23 3.16 42.26 15.52
CA THR A 23 1.87 42.94 15.34
C THR A 23 1.20 42.45 14.06
N HIS A 24 0.22 41.56 14.17
CA HIS A 24 -0.71 41.20 13.09
C HIS A 24 -2.14 41.58 13.48
N ASP A 25 -2.65 42.58 12.77
CA ASP A 25 -4.07 42.89 12.67
C ASP A 25 -4.63 42.09 11.49
N ASP A 26 -5.08 40.85 11.73
CA ASP A 26 -6.22 40.25 11.02
C ASP A 26 -6.74 39.04 11.81
N THR A 27 -8.06 38.90 11.82
CA THR A 27 -8.88 38.02 12.66
C THR A 27 -8.57 36.50 12.54
N SER A 28 -7.60 35.99 13.30
CA SER A 28 -7.41 34.54 13.48
C SER A 28 -8.47 33.96 14.43
N ILE A 29 -9.63 33.59 13.92
CA ILE A 29 -10.59 32.78 14.69
C ILE A 29 -10.02 31.37 14.80
N ASP A 30 -9.61 31.02 16.01
CA ASP A 30 -8.83 29.83 16.36
C ASP A 30 -9.70 28.55 16.40
N CYS A 31 -9.04 27.43 16.16
CA CYS A 31 -9.58 26.09 16.27
C CYS A 31 -10.04 25.72 17.70
N ASP A 32 -9.68 26.54 18.68
CA ASP A 32 -10.07 26.46 20.10
C ASP A 32 -11.58 26.58 20.37
N SER A 33 -12.36 26.99 19.37
CA SER A 33 -13.82 27.15 19.46
C SER A 33 -14.62 26.02 18.81
N LEU A 34 -13.97 24.96 18.33
CA LEU A 34 -14.70 23.73 18.00
C LEU A 34 -15.19 23.09 19.30
N PRO A 35 -16.47 22.71 19.41
CA PRO A 35 -16.96 22.07 20.62
C PRO A 35 -16.13 20.81 20.89
N SER A 36 -15.59 20.68 22.10
CA SER A 36 -14.75 19.54 22.53
C SER A 36 -15.48 18.19 22.41
N GLN A 37 -16.81 18.23 22.27
CA GLN A 37 -17.68 17.15 21.80
C GLN A 37 -18.64 17.70 20.74
N SER A 38 -18.47 17.27 19.49
CA SER A 38 -19.48 17.45 18.45
C SER A 38 -20.34 16.18 18.39
N ASP A 39 -21.65 16.32 18.19
CA ASP A 39 -22.56 15.18 17.94
C ASP A 39 -22.18 14.35 16.70
N PHE A 40 -21.29 14.89 15.85
CA PHE A 40 -20.93 14.36 14.54
C PHE A 40 -19.44 14.00 14.39
N PHE A 41 -18.57 14.62 15.18
CA PHE A 41 -17.12 14.45 15.08
C PHE A 41 -16.50 14.06 16.42
N SER A 42 -15.62 13.05 16.37
CA SER A 42 -14.69 12.74 17.45
C SER A 42 -13.61 13.83 17.59
N SER A 43 -12.96 13.90 18.75
CA SER A 43 -11.86 14.85 18.98
C SER A 43 -10.75 14.74 17.93
N GLN A 44 -10.37 13.51 17.53
CA GLN A 44 -9.37 13.30 16.49
C GLN A 44 -9.81 13.83 15.12
N GLN A 45 -11.10 13.73 14.78
CA GLN A 45 -11.63 14.27 13.53
C GLN A 45 -11.61 15.81 13.56
N LEU A 46 -11.90 16.42 14.70
CA LEU A 46 -11.80 17.87 14.89
C LEU A 46 -10.35 18.36 14.75
N ASP A 47 -9.40 17.65 15.35
CA ASP A 47 -7.96 17.96 15.21
C ASP A 47 -7.52 17.90 13.74
N MET A 48 -8.01 16.91 12.99
CA MET A 48 -7.72 16.76 11.56
C MET A 48 -8.24 17.94 10.73
N VAL A 49 -9.50 18.34 10.97
CA VAL A 49 -10.13 19.50 10.33
C VAL A 49 -9.29 20.75 10.59
N CYS A 50 -8.85 20.93 11.83
CA CYS A 50 -8.02 22.06 12.22
C CYS A 50 -6.65 22.07 11.56
N HIS A 51 -6.01 20.90 11.51
CA HIS A 51 -4.73 20.75 10.82
C HIS A 51 -4.86 21.09 9.33
N HIS A 52 -5.90 20.59 8.65
CA HIS A 52 -6.16 20.89 7.25
C HIS A 52 -6.44 22.38 6.99
N ARG A 53 -7.19 23.03 7.89
CA ARG A 53 -7.41 24.49 7.80
C ARG A 53 -6.11 25.26 7.95
N LYS A 54 -5.30 24.92 8.95
CA LYS A 54 -4.01 25.57 9.17
C LYS A 54 -3.10 25.45 7.94
N MET A 55 -2.95 24.23 7.40
CA MET A 55 -2.17 24.00 6.18
C MET A 55 -2.66 24.85 5.01
N TRP A 56 -3.97 24.91 4.77
CA TRP A 56 -4.53 25.73 3.69
C TRP A 56 -4.19 27.22 3.83
N MET A 57 -4.29 27.75 5.06
CA MET A 57 -3.99 29.16 5.33
C MET A 57 -2.50 29.47 5.17
N GLU A 58 -1.63 28.60 5.68
CA GLU A 58 -0.17 28.72 5.56
C GLU A 58 0.28 28.63 4.09
N GLU A 59 -0.22 27.65 3.32
CA GLU A 59 0.12 27.49 1.89
C GLU A 59 -0.33 28.71 1.06
N ARG A 60 -1.52 29.25 1.35
CA ARG A 60 -2.04 30.47 0.70
C ARG A 60 -1.18 31.69 0.98
N GLU A 61 -0.71 31.84 2.21
CA GLU A 61 0.13 32.97 2.61
C GLU A 61 1.54 32.87 2.02
N ALA A 62 2.09 31.65 1.99
CA ALA A 62 3.39 31.36 1.39
C ALA A 62 3.42 31.50 -0.14
N ARG A 63 2.25 31.59 -0.82
CA ARG A 63 2.18 31.67 -2.28
C ARG A 63 2.93 30.54 -2.99
N VAL A 64 2.80 29.31 -2.47
CA VAL A 64 3.59 28.14 -2.85
C VAL A 64 3.61 27.91 -4.37
N SER A 65 2.51 28.13 -5.07
CA SER A 65 2.46 27.99 -6.54
C SER A 65 3.33 29.02 -7.28
N ILE A 66 3.39 30.25 -6.77
CA ILE A 66 4.18 31.34 -7.35
C ILE A 66 5.67 31.11 -7.07
N GLU A 67 6.01 30.61 -5.87
CA GLU A 67 7.39 30.24 -5.52
C GLU A 67 7.88 29.02 -6.31
N MET A 68 6.98 28.11 -6.69
CA MET A 68 7.25 26.98 -7.60
C MET A 68 7.27 27.37 -9.09
N GLY A 69 7.04 28.65 -9.44
CA GLY A 69 7.10 29.15 -10.82
C GLY A 69 5.87 28.83 -11.67
N GLU A 70 4.75 28.43 -11.07
CA GLU A 70 3.55 27.90 -11.73
C GLU A 70 2.55 28.97 -12.17
N LYS A 71 3.02 30.16 -12.61
CA LYS A 71 2.10 31.14 -13.21
C LYS A 71 1.61 30.61 -14.57
N PRO A 72 0.29 30.61 -14.84
CA PRO A 72 -0.21 30.12 -16.11
C PRO A 72 0.43 30.85 -17.29
N THR A 73 0.93 30.10 -18.26
CA THR A 73 1.41 30.69 -19.53
C THR A 73 0.24 31.36 -20.26
N ARG A 74 0.55 32.16 -21.29
CA ARG A 74 -0.49 32.77 -22.14
C ARG A 74 -1.42 31.72 -22.78
N LYS A 75 -0.89 30.55 -23.16
CA LYS A 75 -1.71 29.48 -23.76
C LYS A 75 -2.57 28.79 -22.71
N GLN A 76 -2.00 28.50 -21.54
CA GLN A 76 -2.74 27.91 -20.42
C GLN A 76 -3.89 28.83 -19.96
N ALA A 77 -3.63 30.12 -19.82
CA ALA A 77 -4.65 31.12 -19.51
C ALA A 77 -5.71 31.23 -20.63
N ALA A 78 -5.31 31.13 -21.91
CA ALA A 78 -6.26 31.13 -23.03
C ALA A 78 -7.15 29.88 -23.04
N TYR A 79 -6.60 28.71 -22.72
CA TYR A 79 -7.37 27.47 -22.57
C TYR A 79 -8.44 27.63 -21.47
N LEU A 80 -8.04 28.04 -20.26
CA LEU A 80 -8.97 28.21 -19.14
C LEU A 80 -10.07 29.25 -19.45
N LYS A 81 -9.70 30.39 -20.05
CA LYS A 81 -10.69 31.40 -20.51
C LYS A 81 -11.65 30.86 -21.57
N ALA A 82 -11.19 29.98 -22.46
CA ALA A 82 -12.05 29.38 -23.47
C ALA A 82 -13.03 28.35 -22.87
N ILE A 83 -12.64 27.68 -21.78
CA ILE A 83 -13.55 26.83 -20.98
C ILE A 83 -14.57 27.68 -20.24
N GLU A 84 -14.13 28.73 -19.56
CA GLU A 84 -15.00 29.66 -18.84
C GLU A 84 -16.04 30.31 -19.77
N LYS A 85 -15.60 30.85 -20.92
CA LYS A 85 -16.49 31.43 -21.93
C LYS A 85 -17.52 30.40 -22.40
N CYS A 86 -17.06 29.20 -22.75
CA CYS A 86 -17.95 28.12 -23.19
C CYS A 86 -18.94 27.71 -22.10
N THR A 87 -18.54 27.78 -20.83
CA THR A 87 -19.41 27.48 -19.69
C THR A 87 -20.58 28.45 -19.62
N ARG A 88 -20.31 29.76 -19.77
CA ARG A 88 -21.34 30.80 -19.74
C ARG A 88 -22.30 30.73 -20.94
N GLU A 89 -21.76 30.44 -22.12
CA GLU A 89 -22.52 30.30 -23.37
C GLU A 89 -23.19 28.92 -23.52
N ASN A 90 -22.80 27.96 -22.67
CA ASN A 90 -23.07 26.54 -22.83
C ASN A 90 -22.76 26.03 -24.25
N CYS A 91 -21.55 26.35 -24.75
CA CYS A 91 -21.19 26.25 -26.16
C CYS A 91 -21.09 24.80 -26.71
N VAL A 92 -20.96 23.81 -25.83
CA VAL A 92 -21.01 22.38 -26.18
C VAL A 92 -22.37 21.93 -26.76
N ARG A 93 -23.38 22.83 -26.73
CA ARG A 93 -24.68 22.66 -27.39
C ARG A 93 -24.64 22.78 -28.93
N ASP A 94 -23.65 23.46 -29.50
CA ASP A 94 -23.70 23.87 -30.93
C ASP A 94 -23.02 22.88 -31.92
N GLY A 95 -22.44 21.78 -31.42
CA GLY A 95 -21.80 20.75 -32.25
C GLY A 95 -22.76 19.85 -33.04
N VAL A 96 -24.06 19.92 -32.79
CA VAL A 96 -25.08 19.14 -33.50
C VAL A 96 -26.09 20.10 -34.13
N ARG A 97 -26.05 20.25 -35.46
CA ARG A 97 -27.09 20.93 -36.26
C ARG A 97 -28.47 20.27 -36.07
N ARG A 98 -29.15 20.53 -34.96
CA ARG A 98 -30.56 20.18 -34.75
C ARG A 98 -31.36 21.43 -34.40
N PRO A 99 -32.53 21.66 -35.04
CA PRO A 99 -33.29 22.88 -34.85
C PRO A 99 -33.98 22.89 -33.47
N LYS A 100 -33.93 24.05 -32.80
CA LYS A 100 -34.83 24.61 -31.77
C LYS A 100 -35.77 23.65 -31.00
N ARG A 101 -35.28 22.52 -30.50
CA ARG A 101 -35.88 21.83 -29.34
C ARG A 101 -35.14 22.34 -28.11
N ALA A 102 -35.88 22.61 -27.03
CA ALA A 102 -35.29 22.99 -25.74
C ALA A 102 -34.12 22.05 -25.44
N ALA A 103 -32.93 22.62 -25.24
CA ALA A 103 -31.70 21.87 -25.06
C ALA A 103 -31.86 20.92 -23.86
N ARG A 104 -31.58 19.62 -24.04
CA ARG A 104 -31.72 18.63 -22.98
C ARG A 104 -30.60 18.83 -21.96
N LYS A 105 -30.95 19.05 -20.69
CA LYS A 105 -30.00 19.18 -19.58
C LYS A 105 -29.14 17.92 -19.46
N THR A 106 -27.93 18.09 -18.94
CA THR A 106 -27.08 16.96 -18.56
C THR A 106 -27.64 16.31 -17.29
N ILE A 107 -27.78 14.99 -17.27
CA ILE A 107 -28.23 14.28 -16.06
C ILE A 107 -27.00 13.67 -15.39
N ARG A 108 -26.59 14.24 -14.25
CA ARG A 108 -25.52 13.69 -13.42
C ARG A 108 -26.06 12.51 -12.63
N ARG A 109 -25.42 11.36 -12.81
CA ARG A 109 -25.80 10.09 -12.17
C ARG A 109 -24.76 9.62 -11.20
N GLU A 110 -25.17 8.78 -10.27
CA GLU A 110 -24.24 8.05 -9.41
C GLU A 110 -23.39 7.10 -10.28
N VAL A 111 -22.08 7.03 -10.04
CA VAL A 111 -21.11 6.31 -10.91
C VAL A 111 -21.42 4.81 -11.10
N ARG A 112 -22.03 4.16 -10.12
CA ARG A 112 -22.50 2.76 -10.15
C ARG A 112 -23.88 2.62 -10.77
N MET A 113 -24.61 3.70 -11.04
CA MET A 113 -25.87 3.70 -11.80
C MET A 113 -25.67 3.95 -13.30
N MET A 114 -24.48 4.42 -13.70
CA MET A 114 -24.15 4.62 -15.11
C MET A 114 -24.12 3.31 -15.90
N ASN A 115 -24.63 3.36 -17.12
CA ASN A 115 -24.41 2.29 -18.10
C ASN A 115 -22.96 2.28 -18.60
N LYS A 116 -22.60 1.24 -19.36
CA LYS A 116 -21.23 1.00 -19.78
C LYS A 116 -20.72 2.09 -20.75
N GLU A 117 -21.59 2.57 -21.63
CA GLU A 117 -21.29 3.58 -22.64
C GLU A 117 -21.03 4.96 -22.00
N GLU A 118 -21.88 5.36 -21.07
CA GLU A 118 -21.73 6.60 -20.30
C GLU A 118 -20.44 6.58 -19.49
N ARG A 119 -20.22 5.50 -18.73
CA ARG A 119 -19.01 5.33 -17.90
C ARG A 119 -17.75 5.36 -18.76
N ARG A 120 -17.76 4.66 -19.90
CA ARG A 120 -16.65 4.68 -20.87
C ARG A 120 -16.40 6.08 -21.42
N ALA A 121 -17.44 6.81 -21.82
CA ALA A 121 -17.29 8.16 -22.36
C ALA A 121 -16.64 9.13 -21.36
N VAL A 122 -17.05 9.07 -20.09
CA VAL A 122 -16.48 9.91 -19.03
C VAL A 122 -15.05 9.53 -18.73
N PHE A 123 -14.75 8.24 -18.54
CA PHE A 123 -13.39 7.80 -18.20
C PHE A 123 -12.41 8.02 -19.35
N GLU A 124 -12.84 7.81 -20.61
CA GLU A 124 -12.05 8.19 -21.78
C GLU A 124 -11.80 9.70 -21.83
N ALA A 125 -12.81 10.55 -21.58
CA ALA A 125 -12.63 12.01 -21.57
C ALA A 125 -11.63 12.45 -20.49
N MET A 126 -11.70 11.87 -19.29
CA MET A 126 -10.73 12.13 -18.21
C MET A 126 -9.31 11.75 -18.62
N ASN A 127 -9.12 10.58 -19.24
CA ASN A 127 -7.82 10.15 -19.77
C ASN A 127 -7.31 11.08 -20.88
N VAL A 128 -8.18 11.52 -21.80
CA VAL A 128 -7.79 12.49 -22.84
C VAL A 128 -7.35 13.82 -22.22
N LEU A 129 -8.02 14.33 -21.19
CA LEU A 129 -7.56 15.53 -20.48
C LEU A 129 -6.21 15.31 -19.79
N LYS A 130 -5.94 14.08 -19.35
CA LYS A 130 -4.66 13.71 -18.74
C LYS A 130 -3.53 13.54 -19.76
N ASP A 131 -3.86 13.18 -21.00
CA ASP A 131 -2.88 13.03 -22.09
C ASP A 131 -2.65 14.33 -22.89
N THR A 132 -3.61 15.27 -22.85
CA THR A 132 -3.55 16.51 -23.63
C THR A 132 -2.75 17.58 -22.91
N GLU A 133 -1.59 17.96 -23.46
CA GLU A 133 -0.74 19.00 -22.87
C GLU A 133 -0.98 20.40 -23.43
N VAL A 134 -0.86 21.40 -22.56
CA VAL A 134 -0.82 22.83 -22.88
C VAL A 134 0.42 23.44 -22.22
N ASP A 135 1.46 23.65 -23.03
CA ASP A 135 2.80 24.07 -22.58
C ASP A 135 3.35 23.16 -21.45
N ASN A 136 3.51 21.87 -21.75
CA ASN A 136 4.09 20.82 -20.88
C ASN A 136 3.35 20.55 -19.55
N ILE A 137 2.10 21.01 -19.43
CA ILE A 137 1.20 20.66 -18.32
C ILE A 137 -0.07 20.09 -18.94
N THR A 138 -0.55 18.96 -18.42
CA THR A 138 -1.76 18.32 -18.93
C THR A 138 -2.99 19.20 -18.66
N ALA A 139 -4.03 19.12 -19.49
CA ALA A 139 -5.27 19.86 -19.29
C ALA A 139 -5.91 19.50 -17.93
N TRP A 140 -5.81 18.23 -17.52
CA TRP A 140 -6.18 17.77 -16.18
C TRP A 140 -5.41 18.53 -15.08
N ASP A 141 -4.09 18.59 -15.21
CA ASP A 141 -3.22 19.22 -14.22
C ASP A 141 -3.45 20.74 -14.15
N LEU A 142 -3.80 21.40 -15.26
CA LEU A 142 -4.26 22.78 -15.24
C LEU A 142 -5.53 22.98 -14.40
N HIS A 143 -6.50 22.07 -14.51
CA HIS A 143 -7.68 22.12 -13.64
C HIS A 143 -7.31 21.85 -12.18
N THR A 144 -6.30 21.02 -11.90
CA THR A 144 -5.78 20.83 -10.54
C THR A 144 -5.18 22.13 -9.99
N LEU A 145 -4.41 22.87 -10.79
CA LEU A 145 -3.82 24.15 -10.40
C LEU A 145 -4.85 25.25 -10.14
N VAL A 146 -6.04 25.19 -10.77
CA VAL A 146 -7.15 26.12 -10.49
C VAL A 146 -7.60 26.04 -9.03
N HIS A 147 -7.51 24.85 -8.42
CA HIS A 147 -7.89 24.61 -7.02
C HIS A 147 -6.80 24.99 -6.01
N TYR A 148 -5.60 25.35 -6.44
CA TYR A 148 -4.51 25.68 -5.51
C TYR A 148 -4.86 26.89 -4.65
N PRO A 149 -4.39 26.96 -3.38
CA PRO A 149 -4.71 28.04 -2.46
C PRO A 149 -4.48 29.45 -3.00
N ASP A 150 -3.47 29.63 -3.86
CA ASP A 150 -3.13 30.92 -4.45
C ASP A 150 -4.03 31.31 -5.63
N SER A 151 -4.48 30.31 -6.39
CA SER A 151 -5.41 30.46 -7.51
C SER A 151 -6.84 30.69 -7.01
N ALA A 152 -7.22 30.00 -5.94
CA ALA A 152 -8.56 29.95 -5.39
C ALA A 152 -8.62 30.24 -3.88
N PRO A 153 -8.09 31.38 -3.41
CA PRO A 153 -7.90 31.66 -1.98
C PRO A 153 -9.19 31.77 -1.15
N GLY A 154 -10.35 31.90 -1.81
CA GLY A 154 -11.67 31.93 -1.18
C GLY A 154 -12.45 30.62 -1.27
N ALA A 155 -11.92 29.57 -1.91
CA ALA A 155 -12.65 28.34 -2.21
C ALA A 155 -12.97 27.46 -1.00
N HIS A 156 -12.26 27.65 0.12
CA HIS A 156 -12.40 26.84 1.33
C HIS A 156 -12.59 27.68 2.58
N TRP A 157 -13.07 27.02 3.64
CA TRP A 157 -13.23 27.55 4.99
C TRP A 157 -14.11 28.80 5.05
N GLY A 158 -15.22 28.80 4.31
CA GLY A 158 -16.20 29.87 4.38
C GLY A 158 -17.32 29.80 3.34
N PRO A 159 -18.15 30.86 3.24
CA PRO A 159 -19.42 30.80 2.53
C PRO A 159 -19.30 30.72 1.01
N ALA A 160 -18.12 30.97 0.43
CA ALA A 160 -17.89 30.79 -0.99
C ALA A 160 -17.62 29.31 -1.38
N PHE A 161 -17.45 28.40 -0.41
CA PHE A 161 -17.11 27.00 -0.65
C PHE A 161 -18.03 26.31 -1.66
N LEU A 162 -19.35 26.33 -1.42
CA LEU A 162 -20.32 25.66 -2.28
C LEU A 162 -20.43 26.30 -3.68
N PRO A 163 -20.65 27.62 -3.83
CA PRO A 163 -20.73 28.24 -5.15
C PRO A 163 -19.42 28.14 -5.95
N TRP A 164 -18.26 28.22 -5.28
CA TRP A 164 -16.97 28.07 -5.95
C TRP A 164 -16.78 26.67 -6.53
N HIS A 165 -17.02 25.63 -5.72
CA HIS A 165 -16.88 24.25 -6.20
C HIS A 165 -17.91 23.92 -7.28
N ARG A 166 -19.14 24.42 -7.17
CA ARG A 166 -20.17 24.28 -8.22
C ARG A 166 -19.67 24.81 -9.57
N GLU A 167 -19.08 26.01 -9.59
CA GLU A 167 -18.55 26.58 -10.83
C GLU A 167 -17.36 25.77 -11.35
N PHE A 168 -16.45 25.39 -10.46
CA PHE A 168 -15.28 24.58 -10.82
C PHE A 168 -15.68 23.25 -11.47
N LEU A 169 -16.65 22.54 -10.87
CA LEU A 169 -17.18 21.29 -11.43
C LEU A 169 -17.85 21.51 -12.79
N ARG A 170 -18.56 22.62 -12.96
CA ARG A 170 -19.23 22.92 -14.23
C ARG A 170 -18.21 23.19 -15.34
N GLN A 171 -17.16 23.97 -15.08
CA GLN A 171 -16.09 24.20 -16.04
C GLN A 171 -15.34 22.90 -16.38
N PHE A 172 -15.10 22.05 -15.39
CA PHE A 172 -14.49 20.75 -15.60
C PHE A 172 -15.38 19.83 -16.46
N GLU A 173 -16.69 19.81 -16.22
CA GLU A 173 -17.64 19.06 -17.04
C GLU A 173 -17.67 19.56 -18.49
N ILE A 174 -17.55 20.88 -18.73
CA ILE A 174 -17.38 21.44 -20.09
C ILE A 174 -16.10 20.93 -20.76
N ALA A 175 -14.99 20.83 -20.01
CA ALA A 175 -13.75 20.27 -20.54
C ALA A 175 -13.95 18.80 -20.97
N LEU A 176 -14.60 17.98 -20.13
CA LEU A 176 -14.96 16.61 -20.49
C LEU A 176 -15.85 16.54 -21.74
N GLN A 177 -16.86 17.43 -21.83
CA GLN A 177 -17.82 17.48 -22.93
C GLN A 177 -17.20 17.91 -24.27
N LYS A 178 -16.13 18.74 -24.23
CA LYS A 178 -15.36 19.07 -25.44
C LYS A 178 -14.63 17.87 -26.01
N GLU A 179 -14.10 16.99 -25.15
CA GLU A 179 -13.44 15.76 -25.58
C GLU A 179 -14.42 14.66 -26.00
N ARG A 180 -15.52 14.54 -25.26
CA ARG A 180 -16.60 13.57 -25.51
C ARG A 180 -17.95 14.24 -25.24
N PRO A 181 -18.75 14.60 -26.26
CA PRO A 181 -20.03 15.30 -26.06
C PRO A 181 -21.06 14.59 -25.17
N MET A 182 -20.97 13.27 -25.02
CA MET A 182 -21.83 12.47 -24.13
C MET A 182 -21.30 12.36 -22.69
N ALA A 183 -20.08 12.83 -22.41
CA ALA A 183 -19.53 12.82 -21.07
C ALA A 183 -20.30 13.81 -20.18
N PHE A 184 -20.49 13.40 -18.94
CA PHE A 184 -21.03 14.22 -17.87
C PHE A 184 -20.31 13.88 -16.59
N LEU A 185 -20.35 14.76 -15.60
CA LEU A 185 -19.69 14.48 -14.34
C LEU A 185 -20.60 13.58 -13.48
N PRO A 186 -20.22 12.31 -13.20
CA PRO A 186 -20.98 11.50 -12.26
C PRO A 186 -20.69 11.97 -10.84
N TYR A 187 -21.57 11.59 -9.91
CA TYR A 187 -21.33 11.77 -8.49
C TYR A 187 -21.04 10.43 -7.80
N TRP A 188 -20.33 10.49 -6.67
CA TRP A 188 -20.08 9.35 -5.80
C TRP A 188 -20.82 9.55 -4.48
N ASP A 189 -21.91 8.81 -4.30
CA ASP A 189 -22.60 8.76 -3.01
C ASP A 189 -21.88 7.80 -2.05
N SER A 190 -21.05 8.36 -1.18
CA SER A 190 -20.26 7.58 -0.22
C SER A 190 -21.10 6.92 0.87
N THR A 191 -22.37 7.31 1.05
CA THR A 191 -23.26 6.68 2.05
C THR A 191 -23.62 5.25 1.67
N LEU A 192 -23.59 4.92 0.36
CA LEU A 192 -23.80 3.56 -0.13
C LEU A 192 -22.67 2.61 0.28
N ASP A 193 -21.46 3.14 0.48
CA ASP A 193 -20.26 2.42 0.88
C ASP A 193 -20.15 2.32 2.40
N GLN A 194 -20.54 3.40 3.11
CA GLN A 194 -20.50 3.47 4.57
C GLN A 194 -21.28 2.33 5.24
N GLY A 195 -22.36 1.86 4.61
CA GLY A 195 -23.18 0.76 5.11
C GLY A 195 -22.63 -0.64 4.95
N LEU A 196 -21.43 -0.80 4.36
CA LEU A 196 -20.78 -2.10 4.22
C LEU A 196 -20.13 -2.55 5.54
N PRO A 197 -19.95 -3.87 5.76
CA PRO A 197 -19.13 -4.37 6.87
C PRO A 197 -17.71 -3.78 6.84
N ARG A 198 -17.19 -3.55 5.63
CA ARG A 198 -15.94 -2.82 5.39
C ARG A 198 -16.06 -1.97 4.12
N PRO A 199 -16.16 -0.64 4.23
CA PRO A 199 -16.33 0.23 3.06
C PRO A 199 -15.19 0.15 2.02
N ALA A 200 -13.97 -0.21 2.44
CA ALA A 200 -12.82 -0.39 1.55
C ALA A 200 -12.96 -1.58 0.58
N ASP A 201 -13.87 -2.53 0.87
CA ASP A 201 -14.16 -3.67 -0.02
C ASP A 201 -15.23 -3.36 -1.08
N SER A 202 -15.69 -2.11 -1.14
CA SER A 202 -16.64 -1.65 -2.15
C SER A 202 -16.16 -1.92 -3.57
N VAL A 203 -17.10 -2.31 -4.43
CA VAL A 203 -16.89 -2.48 -5.87
C VAL A 203 -16.43 -1.20 -6.58
N LEU A 204 -16.59 -0.02 -5.95
CA LEU A 204 -16.02 1.23 -6.42
C LEU A 204 -14.50 1.11 -6.68
N TRP A 205 -13.79 0.38 -5.82
CA TRP A 205 -12.34 0.14 -5.89
C TRP A 205 -11.98 -1.13 -6.66
N SER A 206 -12.68 -1.35 -7.77
CA SER A 206 -12.45 -2.44 -8.72
C SER A 206 -11.90 -1.92 -10.04
N ASP A 207 -11.24 -2.81 -10.80
CA ASP A 207 -10.67 -2.54 -12.11
C ASP A 207 -11.69 -2.03 -13.14
N GLU A 208 -13.00 -2.23 -12.92
CA GLU A 208 -14.05 -1.76 -13.83
C GLU A 208 -14.51 -0.32 -13.51
N LEU A 209 -14.29 0.14 -12.28
CA LEU A 209 -14.68 1.46 -11.80
C LEU A 209 -13.44 2.33 -11.57
N LEU A 210 -12.99 2.58 -10.35
CA LEU A 210 -11.91 3.54 -10.09
C LEU A 210 -10.51 2.91 -10.03
N GLY A 211 -10.39 1.59 -10.12
CA GLY A 211 -9.12 0.88 -9.90
C GLY A 211 -8.86 0.55 -8.43
N ASN A 212 -7.69 0.01 -8.12
CA ASN A 212 -7.33 -0.35 -6.74
C ASN A 212 -7.36 0.88 -5.81
N GLY A 213 -7.85 0.67 -4.59
CA GLY A 213 -8.03 1.73 -3.58
C GLY A 213 -6.83 1.94 -2.65
N ASN A 214 -5.83 1.06 -2.68
CA ASN A 214 -4.65 1.16 -1.82
C ASN A 214 -3.36 1.00 -2.63
N GLY A 215 -2.35 1.80 -2.27
CA GLY A 215 -1.07 1.83 -2.97
C GLY A 215 -1.10 2.73 -4.21
N TYR A 216 -0.11 2.54 -5.07
CA TYR A 216 -0.13 3.10 -6.42
C TYR A 216 -1.32 2.54 -7.19
N VAL A 217 -2.05 3.41 -7.89
CA VAL A 217 -3.15 2.98 -8.76
C VAL A 217 -2.56 2.30 -9.99
N LYS A 218 -2.63 0.96 -10.02
CA LYS A 218 -2.08 0.08 -11.07
C LYS A 218 -3.16 -0.67 -11.85
N THR A 219 -4.42 -0.56 -11.42
CA THR A 219 -5.55 -1.16 -12.11
C THR A 219 -6.62 -0.14 -12.42
N GLY A 220 -7.55 -0.52 -13.31
CA GLY A 220 -8.67 0.34 -13.71
C GLY A 220 -8.33 1.40 -14.77
N PRO A 221 -9.29 2.31 -15.03
CA PRO A 221 -9.19 3.29 -16.11
C PRO A 221 -8.13 4.37 -15.88
N PHE A 222 -7.70 4.56 -14.64
CA PHE A 222 -6.76 5.60 -14.21
C PHE A 222 -5.41 5.02 -13.74
N LYS A 223 -5.08 3.81 -14.21
CA LYS A 223 -3.80 3.17 -13.88
C LYS A 223 -2.63 4.01 -14.35
N ASP A 224 -1.55 4.01 -13.58
CA ASP A 224 -0.26 4.62 -13.92
C ASP A 224 -0.30 6.13 -14.21
N TRP A 225 -1.37 6.83 -13.79
CA TRP A 225 -1.44 8.28 -13.90
C TRP A 225 -0.30 8.94 -13.14
N GLU A 226 0.48 9.79 -13.82
CA GLU A 226 1.40 10.71 -13.16
C GLU A 226 0.65 11.90 -12.56
N THR A 227 1.20 12.53 -11.52
CA THR A 227 0.64 13.72 -10.89
C THR A 227 1.49 14.94 -11.21
N ASN A 228 0.88 16.13 -11.14
CA ASN A 228 1.58 17.38 -11.42
C ASN A 228 2.64 17.73 -10.37
N VAL A 229 2.54 17.12 -9.19
CA VAL A 229 3.46 17.29 -8.06
C VAL A 229 3.79 15.95 -7.41
N LEU A 230 4.88 15.90 -6.65
CA LEU A 230 5.11 14.81 -5.71
C LEU A 230 4.04 14.83 -4.61
N MET A 231 3.63 13.65 -4.16
CA MET A 231 2.65 13.47 -3.09
C MET A 231 3.15 14.21 -1.83
N PRO A 232 2.44 15.25 -1.39
CA PRO A 232 2.82 15.97 -0.18
C PRO A 232 2.73 15.06 1.05
N LEU A 233 3.53 15.36 2.08
CA LEU A 233 3.58 14.61 3.35
C LEU A 233 4.02 13.14 3.23
N SER A 234 4.51 12.70 2.07
CA SER A 234 5.11 11.38 1.90
C SER A 234 6.61 11.41 2.16
N GLU A 235 7.12 10.43 2.90
CA GLU A 235 8.55 10.19 3.07
C GLU A 235 9.20 9.66 1.77
N VAL A 236 8.39 9.12 0.87
CA VAL A 236 8.83 8.58 -0.43
C VAL A 236 8.41 9.56 -1.53
N PRO A 237 9.28 9.87 -2.50
CA PRO A 237 8.92 10.72 -3.63
C PRO A 237 7.93 9.99 -4.57
N VAL A 238 6.64 10.12 -4.28
CA VAL A 238 5.55 9.52 -5.06
C VAL A 238 5.04 10.52 -6.10
N LYS A 239 5.25 10.26 -7.40
CA LYS A 239 4.76 11.12 -8.50
C LYS A 239 3.60 10.49 -9.31
N ARG A 240 3.07 9.37 -8.82
CA ARG A 240 1.97 8.63 -9.47
C ARG A 240 0.78 8.59 -8.55
N LEU A 241 -0.42 8.50 -9.12
CA LEU A 241 -1.66 8.45 -8.37
C LEU A 241 -1.59 7.35 -7.31
N TYR A 242 -1.79 7.77 -6.06
CA TYR A 242 -1.66 6.94 -4.87
C TYR A 242 -2.88 7.12 -3.98
N ARG A 243 -3.40 6.02 -3.45
CA ARG A 243 -4.58 5.98 -2.57
C ARG A 243 -4.33 5.13 -1.32
N SER A 244 -5.14 5.38 -0.31
CA SER A 244 -5.12 4.65 0.97
C SER A 244 -6.55 4.48 1.52
N THR A 245 -7.44 3.92 0.71
CA THR A 245 -8.86 3.78 1.03
C THR A 245 -9.09 2.89 2.25
N GLY A 246 -10.05 3.26 3.08
CA GLY A 246 -10.30 2.60 4.37
C GLY A 246 -9.73 3.38 5.55
N GLY A 247 -8.86 4.35 5.27
CA GLY A 247 -8.32 5.31 6.22
C GLY A 247 -7.62 4.69 7.45
N ARG A 248 -7.28 5.57 8.38
CA ARG A 248 -6.89 5.21 9.76
C ARG A 248 -8.12 4.72 10.53
N PRO A 249 -7.94 4.03 11.68
CA PRO A 249 -9.05 3.41 12.43
C PRO A 249 -10.27 4.30 12.75
N ASN A 250 -10.11 5.63 12.77
CA ASN A 250 -11.17 6.59 13.10
C ASN A 250 -11.67 7.42 11.89
N ASP A 251 -11.16 7.12 10.69
CA ASP A 251 -11.62 7.74 9.46
C ASP A 251 -12.92 7.05 9.01
N ARG A 252 -13.89 7.84 8.54
CA ARG A 252 -15.20 7.32 8.10
C ARG A 252 -15.69 8.04 6.85
N LEU A 253 -16.61 7.42 6.14
CA LEU A 253 -17.37 8.07 5.08
C LEU A 253 -18.57 8.84 5.65
N LEU A 254 -19.21 9.66 4.80
CA LEU A 254 -20.50 10.28 5.13
C LEU A 254 -21.55 9.20 5.43
N SER A 255 -22.37 9.47 6.44
CA SER A 255 -23.47 8.63 6.90
C SER A 255 -24.82 9.27 6.57
N PRO A 256 -25.93 8.51 6.56
CA PRO A 256 -27.27 9.06 6.40
C PRO A 256 -27.63 10.17 7.41
N ARG A 257 -27.08 10.10 8.62
CA ARG A 257 -27.26 11.14 9.66
C ARG A 257 -26.61 12.46 9.26
N ASP A 258 -25.44 12.42 8.63
CA ASP A 258 -24.77 13.62 8.11
C ASP A 258 -25.61 14.26 7.00
N ILE A 259 -26.19 13.44 6.10
CA ILE A 259 -27.08 13.93 5.03
C ILE A 259 -28.32 14.62 5.62
N GLN A 260 -28.98 13.98 6.59
CA GLN A 260 -30.14 14.55 7.26
C GLN A 260 -29.80 15.87 7.96
N TRP A 261 -28.61 15.97 8.55
CA TRP A 261 -28.15 17.21 9.18
C TRP A 261 -28.06 18.36 8.16
N VAL A 262 -27.46 18.12 6.98
CA VAL A 262 -27.35 19.11 5.89
C VAL A 262 -28.73 19.55 5.41
N GLU A 263 -29.62 18.61 5.13
CA GLU A 263 -30.95 18.91 4.59
C GLU A 263 -31.91 19.55 5.59
N SER A 264 -31.65 19.41 6.89
CA SER A 264 -32.47 19.98 7.95
C SER A 264 -32.13 21.43 8.32
N ARG A 265 -31.05 21.99 7.74
CA ARG A 265 -30.70 23.40 7.99
C ARG A 265 -31.80 24.32 7.49
N ALA A 266 -31.94 25.50 8.10
CA ALA A 266 -32.98 26.46 7.71
C ALA A 266 -32.47 27.47 6.68
N ASN A 267 -31.22 27.93 6.85
CA ASN A 267 -30.65 29.00 6.03
C ASN A 267 -29.30 28.59 5.44
N TYR A 268 -28.89 29.24 4.35
CA TYR A 268 -27.57 29.04 3.73
C TYR A 268 -26.45 29.27 4.73
N SER A 269 -26.57 30.29 5.60
CA SER A 269 -25.57 30.60 6.63
C SER A 269 -25.20 29.40 7.50
N ASP A 270 -26.17 28.51 7.76
CA ASP A 270 -26.03 27.36 8.64
C ASP A 270 -25.22 26.21 8.00
N LEU A 271 -24.92 26.32 6.70
CA LEU A 271 -24.07 25.40 5.94
C LEU A 271 -22.64 25.92 5.75
N THR A 272 -22.31 27.09 6.31
CA THR A 272 -21.02 27.76 6.04
C THR A 272 -20.08 27.70 7.22
N PHE A 273 -18.80 27.44 6.93
CA PHE A 273 -17.78 27.25 7.98
C PHE A 273 -17.65 28.43 8.97
N CYS A 274 -17.97 29.65 8.53
CA CYS A 274 -17.87 30.86 9.35
C CYS A 274 -18.96 30.99 10.42
N HIS A 275 -20.05 30.24 10.27
CA HIS A 275 -21.16 30.19 11.21
C HIS A 275 -21.25 28.81 11.87
N ASP A 276 -21.20 27.76 11.05
CA ASP A 276 -21.18 26.36 11.49
C ASP A 276 -20.08 25.60 10.73
N LYS A 277 -19.07 25.17 11.47
CA LYS A 277 -17.89 24.48 10.94
C LYS A 277 -18.21 23.08 10.41
N THR A 278 -19.44 22.59 10.57
CA THR A 278 -19.79 21.19 10.39
C THR A 278 -19.83 20.73 8.93
N PHE A 279 -20.47 21.45 8.00
CA PHE A 279 -20.71 20.90 6.64
C PHE A 279 -19.41 20.67 5.86
N GLU A 280 -18.55 21.70 5.78
CA GLU A 280 -17.25 21.56 5.13
C GLU A 280 -16.37 20.56 5.90
N SER A 281 -16.48 20.45 7.22
CA SER A 281 -15.78 19.38 7.94
C SER A 281 -16.30 17.98 7.57
N MET A 282 -17.62 17.84 7.34
CA MET A 282 -18.26 16.58 6.95
C MET A 282 -17.82 16.15 5.56
N HIS A 283 -17.74 17.08 4.58
CA HIS A 283 -17.23 16.74 3.25
C HIS A 283 -15.78 16.23 3.31
N GLY A 284 -14.98 16.77 4.24
CA GLY A 284 -13.60 16.36 4.47
C GLY A 284 -13.44 14.91 4.95
N LEU A 285 -14.49 14.29 5.49
CA LEU A 285 -14.46 12.90 5.95
C LEU A 285 -14.09 11.93 4.82
N SER A 286 -14.73 12.07 3.64
CA SER A 286 -14.44 11.20 2.50
C SER A 286 -13.04 11.46 1.91
N HIS A 287 -12.55 12.71 1.95
CA HIS A 287 -11.17 13.03 1.56
C HIS A 287 -10.15 12.27 2.40
N VAL A 288 -10.30 12.35 3.72
CA VAL A 288 -9.41 11.68 4.66
C VAL A 288 -9.51 10.16 4.54
N TRP A 289 -10.74 9.63 4.36
CA TRP A 289 -10.97 8.19 4.23
C TRP A 289 -10.37 7.57 2.96
N VAL A 290 -10.37 8.28 1.82
CA VAL A 290 -9.68 7.82 0.60
C VAL A 290 -8.16 7.92 0.77
N GLY A 291 -7.67 8.94 1.48
CA GLY A 291 -6.26 9.14 1.76
C GLY A 291 -5.43 9.45 0.50
N GLY A 292 -4.11 9.30 0.58
CA GLY A 292 -3.22 9.60 -0.54
C GLY A 292 -3.37 11.05 -1.03
N PHE A 293 -3.52 11.26 -2.34
CA PHE A 293 -3.75 12.61 -2.87
C PHE A 293 -5.05 13.25 -2.36
N MET A 294 -6.10 12.47 -2.12
CA MET A 294 -7.37 12.98 -1.57
C MET A 294 -7.22 13.55 -0.16
N PHE A 295 -6.17 13.19 0.59
CA PHE A 295 -5.92 13.69 1.94
C PHE A 295 -5.54 15.17 1.96
N VAL A 296 -4.79 15.64 0.97
CA VAL A 296 -4.20 16.98 0.95
C VAL A 296 -5.04 17.90 0.07
N ILE A 297 -5.68 18.91 0.68
CA ILE A 297 -6.67 19.79 0.02
C ILE A 297 -6.13 20.33 -1.31
N ARG A 298 -4.95 20.96 -1.31
CA ARG A 298 -4.35 21.59 -2.49
C ARG A 298 -4.26 20.66 -3.71
N VAL A 299 -3.87 19.41 -3.50
CA VAL A 299 -3.52 18.47 -4.59
C VAL A 299 -4.58 17.39 -4.80
N SER A 300 -5.65 17.38 -4.00
CA SER A 300 -6.72 16.39 -4.08
C SER A 300 -7.39 16.24 -5.46
N PRO A 301 -7.50 17.27 -6.32
CA PRO A 301 -8.01 17.08 -7.68
C PRO A 301 -7.15 16.20 -8.60
N ASN A 302 -5.93 15.82 -8.20
CA ASN A 302 -5.16 14.80 -8.92
C ASN A 302 -5.88 13.44 -8.96
N ASP A 303 -6.77 13.16 -8.00
CA ASP A 303 -7.56 11.92 -7.97
C ASP A 303 -8.94 12.13 -8.63
N PRO A 304 -9.33 11.33 -9.64
CA PRO A 304 -10.66 11.42 -10.26
C PRO A 304 -11.85 11.32 -9.31
N SER A 305 -11.68 10.65 -8.17
CA SER A 305 -12.71 10.57 -7.13
C SER A 305 -13.05 11.94 -6.53
N PHE A 306 -12.15 12.92 -6.59
CA PHE A 306 -12.37 14.31 -6.17
C PHE A 306 -13.62 14.89 -6.84
N TYR A 307 -13.65 14.87 -8.17
CA TYR A 307 -14.73 15.48 -8.93
C TYR A 307 -16.07 14.77 -8.67
N MET A 308 -16.04 13.45 -8.47
CA MET A 308 -17.24 12.66 -8.15
C MET A 308 -17.75 12.93 -6.73
N HIS A 309 -16.84 13.06 -5.76
CA HIS A 309 -17.16 13.43 -4.38
C HIS A 309 -17.74 14.84 -4.31
N HIS A 310 -17.10 15.83 -4.93
CA HIS A 310 -17.61 17.20 -4.95
C HIS A 310 -18.92 17.32 -5.74
N ALA A 311 -19.15 16.51 -6.77
CA ALA A 311 -20.45 16.45 -7.44
C ALA A 311 -21.54 15.93 -6.50
N PHE A 312 -21.22 15.03 -5.57
CA PHE A 312 -22.15 14.59 -4.52
C PHE A 312 -22.38 15.68 -3.48
N VAL A 313 -21.34 16.42 -3.06
CA VAL A 313 -21.49 17.58 -2.17
C VAL A 313 -22.40 18.66 -2.78
N ASP A 314 -22.22 18.98 -4.07
CA ASP A 314 -23.11 19.90 -4.80
C ASP A 314 -24.54 19.36 -4.90
N TYR A 315 -24.70 18.05 -5.08
CA TYR A 315 -26.01 17.41 -5.07
C TYR A 315 -26.73 17.57 -3.72
N LEU A 316 -26.02 17.38 -2.60
CA LEU A 316 -26.59 17.59 -1.26
C LEU A 316 -27.00 19.05 -1.05
N TRP A 317 -26.17 20.00 -1.50
CA TRP A 317 -26.52 21.41 -1.46
C TRP A 317 -27.76 21.71 -2.31
N GLU A 318 -27.85 21.17 -3.52
CA GLU A 318 -29.04 21.37 -4.36
C GLU A 318 -30.30 20.77 -3.73
N ARG A 319 -30.21 19.61 -3.07
CA ARG A 319 -31.34 19.06 -2.31
C ARG A 319 -31.77 19.97 -1.17
N PHE A 320 -30.83 20.55 -0.42
CA PHE A 320 -31.13 21.57 0.59
C PHE A 320 -31.84 22.78 -0.06
N ARG A 321 -31.30 23.34 -1.15
CA ARG A 321 -31.90 24.47 -1.88
C ARG A 321 -33.33 24.16 -2.30
N GLN A 322 -33.57 22.95 -2.79
CA GLN A 322 -34.90 22.49 -3.23
C GLN A 322 -35.91 22.35 -2.09
N LYS A 323 -35.47 21.87 -0.92
CA LYS A 323 -36.32 21.61 0.24
C LYS A 323 -36.58 22.86 1.10
N GLN A 324 -35.56 23.69 1.31
CA GLN A 324 -35.55 24.72 2.35
C GLN A 324 -35.68 26.14 1.79
N GLN A 325 -35.30 26.36 0.53
CA GLN A 325 -35.29 27.69 -0.08
C GLN A 325 -36.32 27.82 -1.18
N SER A 326 -37.03 28.95 -1.18
CA SER A 326 -37.77 29.43 -2.36
C SER A 326 -36.80 29.74 -3.50
N ARG A 327 -37.33 29.83 -4.73
CA ARG A 327 -36.51 30.13 -5.91
C ARG A 327 -35.78 31.48 -5.83
N ASP A 328 -36.36 32.47 -5.14
CA ASP A 328 -35.74 33.78 -4.93
C ASP A 328 -34.62 33.70 -3.88
N GLN A 329 -34.86 33.03 -2.75
CA GLN A 329 -33.84 32.78 -1.73
C GLN A 329 -32.63 32.05 -2.30
N ARG A 330 -32.83 31.11 -3.21
CA ARG A 330 -31.75 30.38 -3.88
C ARG A 330 -30.74 31.26 -4.63
N GLU A 331 -31.14 32.44 -5.07
CA GLU A 331 -30.30 33.41 -5.81
C GLU A 331 -29.71 34.49 -4.88
N ASN A 332 -30.41 34.82 -3.79
CA ASN A 332 -30.15 36.02 -3.00
C ASN A 332 -29.72 35.74 -1.56
N GLU A 333 -30.01 34.56 -1.02
CA GLU A 333 -29.68 34.21 0.36
C GLU A 333 -28.23 33.75 0.47
N TYR A 334 -27.47 34.43 1.33
CA TYR A 334 -26.06 34.17 1.56
C TYR A 334 -25.71 34.25 3.04
N ALA A 335 -24.46 33.96 3.39
CA ALA A 335 -24.02 33.99 4.78
C ALA A 335 -24.03 35.41 5.37
N LYS A 336 -24.52 35.51 6.61
CA LYS A 336 -24.52 36.75 7.39
C LYS A 336 -23.12 37.19 7.84
N LYS A 337 -22.19 36.24 7.96
CA LYS A 337 -20.80 36.45 8.36
C LYS A 337 -19.87 35.73 7.39
N THR A 338 -18.79 36.40 6.99
CA THR A 338 -17.73 35.84 6.15
C THR A 338 -16.44 35.67 6.97
N CYS A 339 -15.54 34.77 6.54
CA CYS A 339 -14.25 34.53 7.19
C CYS A 339 -13.12 35.31 6.51
N SER A 340 -13.41 35.95 5.37
CA SER A 340 -12.49 36.78 4.59
C SER A 340 -13.27 37.65 3.61
N LYS A 341 -12.71 38.80 3.23
CA LYS A 341 -13.22 39.66 2.15
C LYS A 341 -13.35 38.94 0.81
N LEU A 342 -12.51 37.92 0.57
CA LEU A 342 -12.55 37.10 -0.65
C LEU A 342 -13.81 36.22 -0.75
N GLN A 343 -14.52 36.04 0.35
CA GLN A 343 -15.71 35.20 0.45
C GLN A 343 -17.00 36.03 0.55
N GLU A 344 -16.91 37.36 0.46
CA GLU A 344 -18.08 38.23 0.38
C GLU A 344 -18.91 37.93 -0.87
N LEU A 345 -20.22 38.20 -0.79
CA LEU A 345 -21.17 37.83 -1.84
C LEU A 345 -20.80 38.45 -3.21
N ASP A 346 -20.36 39.72 -3.21
CA ASP A 346 -19.99 40.45 -4.43
C ASP A 346 -18.49 40.38 -4.73
N ALA A 347 -17.71 39.63 -3.94
CA ALA A 347 -16.30 39.41 -4.24
C ALA A 347 -16.13 38.53 -5.48
N GLN A 348 -15.05 38.77 -6.22
CA GLN A 348 -14.67 37.93 -7.36
C GLN A 348 -14.37 36.49 -6.90
N MET A 349 -15.01 35.52 -7.54
CA MET A 349 -14.79 34.09 -7.36
C MET A 349 -13.51 33.67 -8.09
N LYS A 350 -12.35 34.02 -7.56
CA LYS A 350 -11.06 33.72 -8.21
C LYS A 350 -10.84 32.21 -8.40
N PRO A 351 -10.24 31.79 -9.54
CA PRO A 351 -9.71 32.62 -10.63
C PRO A 351 -10.76 33.01 -11.69
N PHE A 352 -12.03 32.64 -11.49
CA PHE A 352 -13.10 32.91 -12.44
C PHE A 352 -13.44 34.42 -12.50
N GLY A 353 -13.92 34.87 -13.65
CA GLY A 353 -14.35 36.24 -13.93
C GLY A 353 -15.76 36.57 -13.43
N ILE A 354 -16.32 35.75 -12.55
CA ILE A 354 -17.65 35.92 -11.94
C ILE A 354 -17.53 36.22 -10.44
N THR A 355 -18.63 36.60 -9.81
CA THR A 355 -18.73 36.82 -8.36
C THR A 355 -19.26 35.60 -7.62
N ASN A 356 -19.12 35.57 -6.29
CA ASN A 356 -19.72 34.52 -5.47
C ASN A 356 -21.27 34.49 -5.61
N ARG A 357 -21.90 35.66 -5.81
CA ARG A 357 -23.33 35.80 -6.12
C ARG A 357 -23.73 35.04 -7.37
N ASP A 358 -22.95 35.15 -8.44
CA ASP A 358 -23.23 34.44 -9.70
C ASP A 358 -23.21 32.90 -9.51
N GLY A 359 -22.42 32.41 -8.56
CA GLY A 359 -22.37 30.99 -8.19
C GLY A 359 -23.63 30.46 -7.52
N LEU A 360 -24.48 31.34 -7.00
CA LEU A 360 -25.79 30.97 -6.42
C LEU A 360 -26.86 30.77 -7.49
N SER A 361 -26.57 30.96 -8.78
CA SER A 361 -27.64 30.99 -9.78
C SER A 361 -28.45 29.70 -9.88
N ASN A 362 -29.78 29.80 -10.06
CA ASN A 362 -30.61 28.67 -10.45
C ASN A 362 -30.30 28.22 -11.88
N ARG A 363 -29.65 29.05 -12.71
CA ARG A 363 -29.30 28.69 -14.10
C ARG A 363 -28.46 27.41 -14.21
N TYR A 364 -27.63 27.10 -13.21
CA TYR A 364 -26.88 25.84 -13.16
C TYR A 364 -27.82 24.64 -13.28
N THR A 365 -28.88 24.60 -12.48
CA THR A 365 -29.82 23.48 -12.45
C THR A 365 -31.05 23.66 -13.36
N ASP A 366 -31.35 24.89 -13.79
CA ASP A 366 -32.42 25.19 -14.74
C ASP A 366 -32.00 24.99 -16.20
N GLU A 367 -30.71 25.13 -16.54
CA GLU A 367 -30.25 25.08 -17.93
C GLU A 367 -29.19 24.01 -18.20
N TRP A 368 -28.28 23.75 -17.26
CA TRP A 368 -27.04 23.03 -17.59
C TRP A 368 -27.06 21.58 -17.18
N TYR A 369 -27.38 21.30 -15.92
CA TYR A 369 -27.43 19.93 -15.41
C TYR A 369 -28.54 19.73 -14.38
N GLU A 370 -28.89 18.48 -14.11
CA GLU A 370 -29.69 18.07 -12.96
C GLU A 370 -29.13 16.76 -12.41
N TYR A 371 -29.48 16.43 -11.17
CA TYR A 371 -29.06 15.20 -10.53
C TYR A 371 -30.17 14.16 -10.55
N GLU A 372 -29.86 12.94 -10.95
CA GLU A 372 -30.77 11.82 -10.81
C GLU A 372 -30.59 11.18 -9.43
N PRO A 373 -31.62 11.16 -8.55
CA PRO A 373 -31.53 10.49 -7.26
C PRO A 373 -31.38 8.98 -7.42
N ILE A 374 -30.71 8.36 -6.45
CA ILE A 374 -30.71 6.90 -6.34
C ILE A 374 -32.09 6.45 -5.87
N ARG A 375 -32.72 5.55 -6.62
CA ARG A 375 -33.89 4.83 -6.15
C ARG A 375 -33.44 3.73 -5.20
N HIS A 376 -33.78 3.84 -3.92
CA HIS A 376 -33.59 2.72 -2.99
C HIS A 376 -34.61 1.60 -3.24
N CYS A 377 -34.26 0.39 -2.85
CA CYS A 377 -35.14 -0.76 -2.94
C CYS A 377 -36.25 -0.68 -1.89
N SER A 378 -37.28 -1.50 -2.05
CA SER A 378 -38.43 -1.55 -1.15
C SER A 378 -39.04 -2.95 -1.20
N SER A 379 -39.96 -3.24 -0.28
CA SER A 379 -40.60 -4.56 -0.20
C SER A 379 -41.34 -4.96 -1.48
N ASP A 380 -41.90 -3.99 -2.20
CA ASP A 380 -42.54 -4.18 -3.51
C ASP A 380 -41.55 -4.22 -4.68
N ARG A 381 -40.37 -3.61 -4.54
CA ARG A 381 -39.31 -3.55 -5.57
C ARG A 381 -37.93 -3.81 -4.96
N PRO A 382 -37.58 -5.08 -4.69
CA PRO A 382 -36.38 -5.47 -3.91
C PRO A 382 -35.06 -5.37 -4.68
N THR A 383 -35.02 -4.63 -5.79
CA THR A 383 -33.84 -4.47 -6.65
C THR A 383 -33.36 -3.02 -6.65
N CYS A 384 -32.08 -2.80 -6.97
CA CYS A 384 -31.43 -1.48 -6.99
C CYS A 384 -31.10 -0.98 -8.40
N ASP A 385 -31.62 -1.65 -9.43
CA ASP A 385 -31.43 -1.33 -10.86
C ASP A 385 -29.97 -1.10 -11.30
N SER A 386 -29.01 -1.68 -10.57
CA SER A 386 -27.58 -1.64 -10.86
C SER A 386 -26.91 -2.97 -10.56
N THR A 387 -25.95 -3.36 -11.40
CA THR A 387 -25.13 -4.56 -11.17
C THR A 387 -24.17 -4.42 -9.99
N TYR A 388 -23.88 -3.18 -9.59
CA TYR A 388 -22.89 -2.81 -8.57
C TYR A 388 -23.53 -2.47 -7.23
N LEU A 389 -24.86 -2.38 -7.15
CA LEU A 389 -25.59 -2.15 -5.91
C LEU A 389 -26.44 -3.38 -5.55
N PHE A 390 -26.62 -3.63 -4.26
CA PHE A 390 -27.54 -4.65 -3.75
C PHE A 390 -28.55 -4.01 -2.78
N CYS A 391 -29.69 -4.68 -2.60
CA CYS A 391 -30.68 -4.25 -1.62
C CYS A 391 -30.30 -4.78 -0.23
N ASP A 392 -30.09 -3.88 0.73
CA ASP A 392 -30.11 -4.22 2.14
C ASP A 392 -31.58 -4.30 2.58
N GLU A 393 -32.12 -5.51 2.59
CA GLU A 393 -33.53 -5.77 2.93
C GLU A 393 -33.89 -5.47 4.39
N LYS A 394 -32.89 -5.28 5.27
CA LYS A 394 -33.14 -4.91 6.67
C LYS A 394 -33.61 -3.47 6.79
N GLU A 395 -32.97 -2.59 6.00
CA GLU A 395 -33.23 -1.14 6.01
C GLU A 395 -34.00 -0.69 4.76
N TRP A 396 -34.19 -1.57 3.77
CA TRP A 396 -34.69 -1.25 2.44
C TRP A 396 -33.89 -0.13 1.77
N VAL A 397 -32.55 -0.24 1.85
CA VAL A 397 -31.62 0.73 1.29
C VAL A 397 -30.70 0.04 0.29
N CYS A 398 -30.50 0.66 -0.86
CA CYS A 398 -29.48 0.19 -1.80
C CYS A 398 -28.08 0.52 -1.26
N ARG A 399 -27.18 -0.45 -1.29
CA ARG A 399 -25.79 -0.30 -0.87
C ARG A 399 -24.83 -0.81 -1.93
N SER A 400 -23.58 -0.37 -1.86
CA SER A 400 -22.52 -0.85 -2.76
C SER A 400 -22.32 -2.35 -2.63
N LYS A 401 -22.04 -3.06 -3.72
CA LYS A 401 -21.60 -4.46 -3.64
C LYS A 401 -20.14 -4.57 -3.21
N VAL A 402 -19.79 -5.73 -2.70
CA VAL A 402 -18.46 -6.08 -2.20
C VAL A 402 -17.70 -6.89 -3.25
N VAL A 403 -16.44 -6.53 -3.50
CA VAL A 403 -15.53 -7.23 -4.42
C VAL A 403 -15.18 -8.64 -3.96
N LEU A 404 -14.68 -9.48 -4.87
CA LEU A 404 -14.16 -10.81 -4.54
C LEU A 404 -13.06 -10.73 -3.46
N GLY A 405 -13.14 -11.61 -2.47
CA GLY A 405 -12.27 -11.65 -1.28
C GLY A 405 -12.65 -10.65 -0.19
N GLY A 406 -13.63 -9.77 -0.41
CA GLY A 406 -14.07 -8.77 0.57
C GLY A 406 -15.00 -9.34 1.66
N ASN A 407 -15.22 -8.55 2.73
CA ASN A 407 -16.04 -8.91 3.87
C ASN A 407 -17.54 -8.69 3.60
N CYS A 408 -18.34 -9.74 3.79
CA CYS A 408 -19.80 -9.72 3.65
C CYS A 408 -20.53 -10.22 4.92
N THR A 409 -19.85 -10.22 6.06
CA THR A 409 -20.40 -10.67 7.35
C THR A 409 -21.67 -9.90 7.70
N GLY A 410 -22.72 -10.62 8.14
CA GLY A 410 -24.01 -10.04 8.50
C GLY A 410 -24.98 -9.86 7.33
N PHE A 411 -24.55 -10.19 6.11
CA PHE A 411 -25.31 -10.13 4.87
C PHE A 411 -25.33 -11.48 4.13
N GLU A 412 -25.11 -12.58 4.86
CA GLU A 412 -25.21 -13.94 4.33
C GLU A 412 -26.58 -14.19 3.69
N GLY A 413 -26.59 -14.81 2.51
CA GLY A 413 -27.81 -15.05 1.73
C GLY A 413 -28.27 -13.87 0.86
N SER A 414 -27.73 -12.65 1.07
CA SER A 414 -28.03 -11.50 0.22
C SER A 414 -27.17 -11.46 -1.06
N ALA A 415 -27.52 -10.56 -1.99
CA ALA A 415 -26.77 -10.30 -3.22
C ALA A 415 -25.60 -9.30 -3.04
N ILE A 416 -25.06 -9.15 -1.82
CA ILE A 416 -23.98 -8.21 -1.48
C ILE A 416 -22.72 -8.39 -2.33
N CYS A 417 -22.39 -9.60 -2.75
CA CYS A 417 -21.14 -9.87 -3.45
C CYS A 417 -21.23 -9.59 -4.97
N TYR A 418 -20.22 -8.90 -5.50
CA TYR A 418 -20.11 -8.59 -6.92
C TYR A 418 -19.46 -9.74 -7.69
N LYS A 419 -20.18 -10.32 -8.66
CA LYS A 419 -19.74 -11.47 -9.48
C LYS A 419 -19.29 -12.69 -8.65
N SER A 420 -19.77 -12.81 -7.41
CA SER A 420 -19.44 -13.90 -6.48
C SER A 420 -20.55 -14.05 -5.43
N THR A 421 -20.38 -14.93 -4.44
CA THR A 421 -21.38 -15.23 -3.39
C THR A 421 -20.79 -15.09 -1.99
N CYS A 422 -21.59 -14.68 -1.01
CA CYS A 422 -21.14 -14.58 0.37
C CYS A 422 -21.07 -15.97 1.02
N ILE A 423 -19.87 -16.43 1.35
CA ILE A 423 -19.62 -17.75 1.95
C ILE A 423 -18.76 -17.55 3.19
N LYS A 424 -19.30 -17.88 4.38
CA LYS A 424 -18.63 -17.73 5.68
C LYS A 424 -18.08 -16.30 5.89
N GLY A 425 -18.91 -15.28 5.69
CA GLY A 425 -18.55 -13.87 5.89
C GLY A 425 -17.60 -13.27 4.83
N SER A 426 -17.25 -14.00 3.76
CA SER A 426 -16.38 -13.49 2.69
C SER A 426 -16.95 -13.73 1.29
N CYS A 427 -16.80 -12.77 0.39
CA CYS A 427 -17.21 -12.90 -1.00
C CYS A 427 -16.28 -13.84 -1.77
N ARG A 428 -16.78 -15.03 -2.12
CA ARG A 428 -16.02 -16.09 -2.78
C ARG A 428 -16.72 -16.60 -4.03
N LEU A 429 -15.94 -17.16 -4.96
CA LEU A 429 -16.50 -17.82 -6.12
C LEU A 429 -17.21 -19.12 -5.68
N PRO A 430 -18.23 -19.58 -6.41
CA PRO A 430 -18.81 -20.88 -6.17
C PRO A 430 -17.73 -21.99 -6.29
N PRO A 431 -17.75 -23.03 -5.44
CA PRO A 431 -16.69 -24.05 -5.41
C PRO A 431 -16.37 -24.70 -6.76
N ARG A 432 -17.39 -24.90 -7.62
CA ARG A 432 -17.20 -25.45 -8.98
C ARG A 432 -16.38 -24.53 -9.89
N VAL A 433 -16.64 -23.23 -9.82
CA VAL A 433 -15.93 -22.20 -10.61
C VAL A 433 -14.51 -22.03 -10.09
N GLU A 434 -14.34 -22.05 -8.77
CA GLU A 434 -13.02 -22.00 -8.14
C GLU A 434 -12.18 -23.22 -8.52
N LEU A 435 -12.75 -24.43 -8.47
CA LEU A 435 -12.08 -25.66 -8.91
C LEU A 435 -11.69 -25.58 -10.38
N ALA A 436 -12.59 -25.12 -11.26
CA ALA A 436 -12.27 -24.95 -12.69
C ALA A 436 -11.10 -23.98 -12.91
N LYS A 437 -11.04 -22.86 -12.16
CA LYS A 437 -9.89 -21.94 -12.22
C LYS A 437 -8.59 -22.58 -11.74
N ARG A 438 -8.64 -23.37 -10.65
CA ARG A 438 -7.48 -24.11 -10.14
C ARG A 438 -6.99 -25.15 -11.16
N LEU A 439 -7.90 -25.87 -11.82
CA LEU A 439 -7.57 -26.84 -12.87
C LEU A 439 -7.02 -26.19 -14.15
N GLN A 440 -7.50 -25.01 -14.54
CA GLN A 440 -6.96 -24.26 -15.68
C GLN A 440 -5.53 -23.77 -15.46
N LYS A 441 -5.15 -23.50 -14.21
CA LYS A 441 -3.80 -23.04 -13.84
C LYS A 441 -2.86 -24.17 -13.42
N ASN A 442 -3.42 -25.35 -13.09
CA ASN A 442 -2.67 -26.59 -12.91
C ASN A 442 -3.04 -27.56 -14.05
N PRO A 443 -2.67 -27.32 -15.31
CA PRO A 443 -2.76 -28.36 -16.31
C PRO A 443 -1.77 -29.46 -15.91
N SER A 444 -2.32 -30.60 -15.53
CA SER A 444 -1.59 -31.83 -15.27
C SER A 444 -0.47 -32.03 -16.31
N THR A 445 0.75 -32.17 -15.79
CA THR A 445 1.93 -32.81 -16.41
C THR A 445 2.46 -32.29 -17.75
N SER A 446 1.81 -31.34 -18.44
CA SER A 446 2.29 -30.79 -19.73
C SER A 446 2.86 -29.36 -19.61
N GLU A 447 2.40 -28.54 -18.65
CA GLU A 447 3.05 -27.26 -18.39
C GLU A 447 4.27 -27.39 -17.49
N GLU A 448 4.37 -28.37 -16.58
CA GLU A 448 5.66 -28.66 -15.92
C GLU A 448 6.76 -28.98 -16.93
N GLU A 449 6.40 -29.58 -18.07
CA GLU A 449 7.30 -29.79 -19.20
C GLU A 449 7.57 -28.50 -19.98
N SER A 450 6.62 -27.58 -20.09
CA SER A 450 6.82 -26.27 -20.73
C SER A 450 7.61 -25.29 -19.85
N THR A 451 7.43 -25.31 -18.53
CA THR A 451 8.19 -24.54 -17.54
C THR A 451 9.55 -25.18 -17.36
N ARG A 452 9.69 -26.51 -17.45
CA ARG A 452 11.00 -27.18 -17.54
C ARG A 452 11.69 -27.00 -18.89
N GLN A 453 10.98 -26.90 -20.02
CA GLN A 453 11.57 -26.64 -21.35
C GLN A 453 11.89 -25.15 -21.57
N SER A 454 11.08 -24.24 -21.04
CA SER A 454 11.33 -22.80 -20.94
C SER A 454 12.47 -22.54 -19.94
N ALA A 455 12.42 -23.12 -18.74
CA ALA A 455 13.52 -23.07 -17.77
C ALA A 455 14.77 -23.78 -18.28
N SER A 456 14.68 -24.83 -19.10
CA SER A 456 15.83 -25.51 -19.73
C SER A 456 16.48 -24.64 -20.82
N ARG A 457 15.71 -23.84 -21.57
CA ARG A 457 16.24 -22.80 -22.47
C ARG A 457 16.77 -21.58 -21.72
N LEU A 458 16.20 -21.24 -20.56
CA LEU A 458 16.60 -20.13 -19.68
C LEU A 458 17.74 -20.50 -18.69
N ALA A 459 18.03 -21.78 -18.47
CA ALA A 459 18.94 -22.28 -17.43
C ALA A 459 20.40 -21.84 -17.58
N ARG A 460 20.79 -21.31 -18.75
CA ARG A 460 22.14 -20.77 -18.97
C ARG A 460 22.25 -19.25 -18.71
N GLY A 461 21.17 -18.57 -18.31
CA GLY A 461 21.14 -17.11 -18.18
C GLY A 461 20.16 -16.53 -17.15
N VAL A 462 19.68 -17.30 -16.17
CA VAL A 462 18.74 -16.84 -15.13
C VAL A 462 19.33 -17.04 -13.74
N VAL A 463 18.99 -16.12 -12.83
CA VAL A 463 19.19 -16.23 -11.38
C VAL A 463 17.84 -16.15 -10.69
N TRP A 464 17.71 -16.68 -9.48
CA TRP A 464 16.47 -16.73 -8.74
C TRP A 464 16.55 -15.85 -7.51
N THR A 465 15.58 -14.94 -7.34
CA THR A 465 15.39 -14.16 -6.11
C THR A 465 14.17 -14.67 -5.35
N LYS A 466 14.01 -14.26 -4.10
CA LYS A 466 12.78 -14.46 -3.31
C LYS A 466 12.04 -13.15 -3.08
N THR A 467 10.73 -13.26 -2.93
CA THR A 467 9.84 -12.19 -2.47
C THR A 467 8.78 -12.80 -1.55
N LEU A 468 8.07 -11.96 -0.82
CA LEU A 468 7.09 -12.37 0.17
C LEU A 468 5.74 -11.72 -0.12
N LEU A 469 4.67 -12.51 -0.18
CA LEU A 469 3.30 -12.02 -0.33
C LEU A 469 2.60 -12.12 1.02
N ILE A 470 2.11 -10.98 1.51
CA ILE A 470 1.38 -10.89 2.77
C ILE A 470 -0.04 -10.36 2.57
N ASP A 471 -0.94 -10.76 3.46
CA ASP A 471 -2.32 -10.33 3.51
C ASP A 471 -2.52 -9.07 4.36
N GLU A 472 -3.78 -8.78 4.69
CA GLU A 472 -4.16 -7.58 5.45
C GLU A 472 -3.77 -7.60 6.92
N ASP A 473 -3.51 -8.78 7.49
CA ASP A 473 -3.11 -8.98 8.88
C ASP A 473 -1.58 -9.08 9.01
N GLY A 474 -0.84 -8.89 7.92
CA GLY A 474 0.61 -9.07 7.87
C GLY A 474 1.03 -10.54 7.88
N MET A 475 0.10 -11.46 7.57
CA MET A 475 0.37 -12.90 7.51
C MET A 475 0.68 -13.31 6.07
N GLY A 476 1.51 -14.34 5.92
CA GLY A 476 1.90 -14.85 4.61
C GLY A 476 0.75 -15.54 3.89
N ILE A 477 0.53 -15.20 2.62
CA ILE A 477 -0.52 -15.82 1.80
C ILE A 477 -0.19 -17.30 1.56
N ARG A 478 -1.20 -18.17 1.59
CA ARG A 478 -1.03 -19.64 1.42
C ARG A 478 -1.77 -20.24 0.21
N ASP A 479 -2.56 -19.42 -0.48
CA ASP A 479 -3.30 -19.85 -1.67
C ASP A 479 -2.44 -19.80 -2.95
N SER A 480 -2.30 -20.93 -3.63
CA SER A 480 -1.46 -21.10 -4.83
C SER A 480 -1.92 -20.31 -6.06
N LEU A 481 -3.13 -19.76 -6.04
CA LEU A 481 -3.59 -18.88 -7.11
C LEU A 481 -2.93 -17.50 -7.05
N ALA A 482 -2.30 -17.16 -5.91
CA ALA A 482 -1.45 -15.98 -5.79
C ALA A 482 -0.22 -16.11 -6.68
N SER A 483 0.24 -14.98 -7.22
CA SER A 483 1.26 -14.96 -8.26
C SER A 483 2.09 -13.69 -8.27
N VAL A 484 3.31 -13.82 -8.76
CA VAL A 484 4.25 -12.73 -9.03
C VAL A 484 4.55 -12.72 -10.52
N THR A 485 4.49 -11.55 -11.15
CA THR A 485 4.80 -11.37 -12.56
C THR A 485 5.98 -10.42 -12.71
N VAL A 486 6.99 -10.86 -13.44
CA VAL A 486 8.14 -10.07 -13.86
C VAL A 486 7.91 -9.63 -15.31
N ASP A 487 8.04 -8.33 -15.55
CA ASP A 487 8.08 -7.70 -16.85
C ASP A 487 9.52 -7.26 -17.13
N TYR A 488 10.13 -7.81 -18.19
CA TYR A 488 11.54 -7.58 -18.53
C TYR A 488 11.75 -6.28 -19.33
N GLY A 489 10.68 -5.56 -19.69
CA GLY A 489 10.74 -4.27 -20.39
C GLY A 489 10.85 -4.38 -21.92
N ASP A 490 11.13 -5.56 -22.46
CA ASP A 490 11.13 -5.87 -23.91
C ASP A 490 9.77 -6.39 -24.42
N GLY A 491 8.74 -6.35 -23.55
CA GLY A 491 7.42 -6.91 -23.81
C GLY A 491 7.25 -8.37 -23.38
N SER A 492 8.33 -9.06 -23.01
CA SER A 492 8.26 -10.40 -22.43
C SER A 492 7.90 -10.34 -20.93
N LYS A 493 7.11 -11.31 -20.47
CA LYS A 493 6.67 -11.41 -19.08
C LYS A 493 6.68 -12.86 -18.61
N THR A 494 7.07 -13.06 -17.36
CA THR A 494 7.01 -14.37 -16.70
C THR A 494 6.16 -14.26 -15.43
N THR A 495 5.17 -15.13 -15.29
CA THR A 495 4.36 -15.24 -14.07
C THR A 495 4.70 -16.51 -13.33
N VAL A 496 5.02 -16.37 -12.04
CA VAL A 496 5.26 -17.48 -11.12
C VAL A 496 4.10 -17.55 -10.12
N TYR A 497 3.53 -18.73 -9.96
CA TYR A 497 2.52 -19.02 -8.96
C TYR A 497 3.16 -19.49 -7.66
N MET A 498 2.52 -19.18 -6.55
CA MET A 498 3.02 -19.55 -5.24
C MET A 498 2.94 -21.06 -5.03
N ASN A 499 4.03 -21.63 -4.51
CA ASN A 499 4.09 -23.05 -4.19
C ASN A 499 3.39 -23.33 -2.83
N HIS A 500 2.81 -24.51 -2.69
CA HIS A 500 2.15 -24.94 -1.45
C HIS A 500 3.10 -25.53 -0.41
N THR A 501 4.24 -26.07 -0.84
CA THR A 501 5.22 -26.69 0.06
C THR A 501 6.15 -25.62 0.62
N LEU A 502 6.07 -25.38 1.93
CA LEU A 502 7.02 -24.55 2.68
C LEU A 502 8.06 -25.47 3.33
N GLU A 503 9.33 -25.13 3.19
CA GLU A 503 10.43 -25.78 3.89
C GLU A 503 11.04 -24.80 4.89
N TYR A 504 11.18 -25.17 6.16
CA TYR A 504 11.85 -24.29 7.13
C TYR A 504 13.30 -24.00 6.68
N PRO A 505 13.83 -22.74 6.79
CA PRO A 505 13.24 -21.54 7.41
C PRO A 505 12.56 -20.57 6.43
N GLU A 506 11.67 -21.05 5.56
CA GLU A 506 10.87 -20.20 4.68
C GLU A 506 9.69 -19.53 5.40
N LEU A 507 9.47 -18.24 5.12
CA LEU A 507 8.24 -17.56 5.56
C LEU A 507 7.04 -18.04 4.73
N PRO A 508 5.86 -18.22 5.35
CA PRO A 508 4.62 -18.37 4.60
C PRO A 508 4.45 -17.22 3.60
N GLY A 509 3.98 -17.49 2.39
CA GLY A 509 3.85 -16.48 1.33
C GLY A 509 5.11 -16.21 0.51
N MET A 510 6.21 -16.92 0.76
CA MET A 510 7.41 -16.83 -0.07
C MET A 510 7.17 -17.30 -1.50
N VAL A 511 7.70 -16.54 -2.46
CA VAL A 511 7.68 -16.84 -3.89
C VAL A 511 9.07 -16.67 -4.46
N TYR A 512 9.53 -17.67 -5.21
CA TYR A 512 10.81 -17.65 -5.93
C TYR A 512 10.62 -17.15 -7.35
N VAL A 513 11.36 -16.12 -7.73
CA VAL A 513 11.14 -15.37 -8.96
C VAL A 513 12.40 -15.41 -9.83
N PRO A 514 12.28 -15.80 -11.13
CA PRO A 514 13.41 -15.84 -12.04
C PRO A 514 13.73 -14.44 -12.58
N LEU A 515 14.99 -14.04 -12.46
CA LEU A 515 15.57 -12.80 -12.96
C LEU A 515 16.61 -13.10 -14.05
N PRO A 516 16.74 -12.26 -15.07
CA PRO A 516 17.76 -12.46 -16.09
C PRO A 516 19.15 -12.13 -15.51
N LYS A 517 20.15 -12.90 -15.91
CA LYS A 517 21.54 -12.59 -15.59
C LYS A 517 22.00 -11.45 -16.48
N VAL A 518 22.45 -10.36 -15.87
CA VAL A 518 23.00 -9.21 -16.60
C VAL A 518 24.48 -9.47 -16.91
N HIS A 519 24.89 -9.16 -18.14
CA HIS A 519 26.26 -9.32 -18.62
C HIS A 519 26.81 -7.96 -19.08
N GLY A 520 28.11 -7.71 -18.90
CA GLY A 520 28.76 -6.45 -19.33
C GLY A 520 28.54 -5.27 -18.38
N ASP A 521 28.55 -4.04 -18.89
CA ASP A 521 28.26 -2.81 -18.12
C ASP A 521 26.77 -2.39 -18.18
N ASP A 522 25.94 -3.21 -18.83
CA ASP A 522 24.54 -2.89 -19.03
C ASP A 522 23.76 -2.91 -17.71
N ARG A 523 22.77 -2.02 -17.62
CA ARG A 523 21.80 -1.97 -16.52
C ARG A 523 20.44 -2.34 -17.08
N LEU A 524 19.77 -3.27 -16.42
CA LEU A 524 18.43 -3.69 -16.80
C LEU A 524 17.43 -3.30 -15.71
N ASN A 525 16.44 -2.51 -16.07
CA ASN A 525 15.31 -2.20 -15.19
C ASN A 525 14.16 -3.15 -15.52
N ILE A 526 13.76 -3.94 -14.53
CA ILE A 526 12.60 -4.83 -14.64
C ILE A 526 11.50 -4.36 -13.70
N SER A 527 10.25 -4.65 -14.03
CA SER A 527 9.11 -4.38 -13.14
C SER A 527 8.58 -5.70 -12.58
N VAL A 528 8.36 -5.74 -11.28
CA VAL A 528 7.81 -6.89 -10.57
C VAL A 528 6.49 -6.48 -9.93
N THR A 529 5.44 -7.24 -10.24
CA THR A 529 4.08 -7.01 -9.72
C THR A 529 3.54 -8.29 -9.13
N ALA A 530 2.65 -8.20 -8.15
CA ALA A 530 2.02 -9.38 -7.57
C ALA A 530 0.50 -9.25 -7.52
N ARG A 531 -0.16 -10.40 -7.55
CA ARG A 531 -1.60 -10.53 -7.34
C ARG A 531 -1.89 -11.67 -6.37
N ASP A 532 -2.88 -11.48 -5.53
CA ASP A 532 -3.36 -12.55 -4.66
C ASP A 532 -4.28 -13.55 -5.39
N ALA A 533 -4.79 -14.53 -4.66
CA ALA A 533 -5.68 -15.56 -5.20
C ALA A 533 -7.00 -15.02 -5.78
N TYR A 534 -7.43 -13.83 -5.37
CA TYR A 534 -8.62 -13.16 -5.88
C TYR A 534 -8.32 -12.28 -7.11
N GLY A 535 -7.04 -12.18 -7.50
CA GLY A 535 -6.57 -11.36 -8.61
C GLY A 535 -6.38 -9.89 -8.25
N ARG A 536 -6.42 -9.55 -6.96
CA ARG A 536 -6.22 -8.18 -6.46
C ARG A 536 -4.74 -7.81 -6.57
N TYR A 537 -4.45 -6.58 -6.98
CA TYR A 537 -3.09 -6.06 -7.00
C TYR A 537 -2.51 -5.97 -5.58
N CYS A 538 -1.24 -6.35 -5.43
CA CYS A 538 -0.51 -6.24 -4.18
C CYS A 538 0.52 -5.12 -4.28
N GLN A 539 0.53 -4.20 -3.31
CA GLN A 539 1.42 -3.05 -3.29
C GLN A 539 2.84 -3.47 -2.89
N PRO A 540 3.86 -3.26 -3.75
CA PRO A 540 5.25 -3.52 -3.39
C PRO A 540 5.75 -2.58 -2.29
N GLN A 541 6.53 -3.16 -1.38
CA GLN A 541 7.20 -2.55 -0.25
C GLN A 541 8.68 -2.92 -0.35
N CYS A 542 9.55 -1.92 -0.52
CA CYS A 542 10.98 -2.09 -0.66
C CYS A 542 11.67 -1.73 0.66
N TYR A 543 12.62 -2.56 1.09
CA TYR A 543 13.43 -2.31 2.28
C TYR A 543 14.44 -1.19 2.03
N ASN A 544 14.48 -0.20 2.92
CA ASN A 544 15.49 0.85 2.91
C ASN A 544 16.49 0.56 4.04
N SER A 545 17.71 0.17 3.67
CA SER A 545 18.78 -0.17 4.62
C SER A 545 19.28 1.02 5.45
N THR A 546 19.02 2.26 5.02
CA THR A 546 19.49 3.45 5.76
C THR A 546 18.63 3.74 6.98
N VAL A 547 17.32 3.49 6.88
CA VAL A 547 16.33 3.73 7.93
C VAL A 547 15.78 2.42 8.51
N GLU A 548 16.29 1.29 8.03
CA GLU A 548 15.94 -0.09 8.42
C GLU A 548 14.44 -0.39 8.36
N ARG A 549 13.74 0.17 7.36
CA ARG A 549 12.27 0.05 7.22
C ARG A 549 11.86 -0.25 5.80
N HIS A 550 10.75 -0.96 5.66
CA HIS A 550 10.06 -1.13 4.39
C HIS A 550 9.17 0.07 4.10
N HIS A 551 9.26 0.56 2.86
CA HIS A 551 8.43 1.65 2.36
C HIS A 551 7.78 1.28 1.02
N VAL A 552 6.66 1.92 0.72
CA VAL A 552 5.96 1.77 -0.55
C VAL A 552 6.92 2.11 -1.69
N CYS A 553 7.02 1.24 -2.69
CA CYS A 553 7.82 1.48 -3.89
C CYS A 553 7.05 1.06 -5.15
N GLU A 554 7.64 1.27 -6.34
CA GLU A 554 7.00 0.92 -7.61
C GLU A 554 7.21 -0.54 -8.04
N GLY A 555 7.99 -1.31 -7.29
CA GLY A 555 8.37 -2.67 -7.68
C GLY A 555 9.29 -2.71 -8.90
N ILE A 556 10.04 -1.63 -9.17
CA ILE A 556 11.07 -1.60 -10.21
C ILE A 556 12.39 -2.05 -9.56
N LEU A 557 13.02 -3.05 -10.15
CA LEU A 557 14.32 -3.56 -9.73
C LEU A 557 15.36 -3.22 -10.79
N THR A 558 16.49 -2.65 -10.36
CA THR A 558 17.62 -2.39 -11.24
C THR A 558 18.64 -3.51 -11.07
N LEU A 559 18.86 -4.27 -12.13
CA LEU A 559 19.84 -5.33 -12.20
C LEU A 559 21.09 -4.81 -12.90
N SER A 560 22.25 -4.98 -12.27
CA SER A 560 23.55 -4.57 -12.81
C SER A 560 24.63 -5.53 -12.31
N PRO A 561 25.70 -5.77 -13.08
CA PRO A 561 26.86 -6.52 -12.60
C PRO A 561 27.63 -5.79 -11.50
N SER A 562 27.45 -4.46 -11.40
CA SER A 562 27.99 -3.64 -10.31
C SER A 562 27.02 -3.57 -9.12
N LEU A 563 27.46 -4.06 -7.98
CA LEU A 563 26.73 -4.03 -6.70
C LEU A 563 26.32 -2.62 -6.27
N ALA A 564 27.16 -1.61 -6.56
CA ALA A 564 26.88 -0.20 -6.22
C ALA A 564 25.66 0.37 -6.98
N HIS A 565 25.21 -0.32 -8.03
CA HIS A 565 24.20 0.15 -8.96
C HIS A 565 22.99 -0.80 -9.08
N SER A 566 23.03 -1.94 -8.40
CA SER A 566 21.95 -2.92 -8.36
C SER A 566 21.08 -2.77 -7.11
N SER A 567 19.80 -3.16 -7.20
CA SER A 567 18.96 -3.36 -6.02
C SER A 567 19.59 -4.45 -5.11
N PRO A 568 19.50 -4.33 -3.76
CA PRO A 568 20.16 -5.25 -2.82
C PRO A 568 19.36 -6.55 -2.65
N LEU A 569 19.19 -7.29 -3.75
CA LEU A 569 18.46 -8.55 -3.79
C LEU A 569 19.39 -9.73 -3.50
N SER A 570 18.94 -10.63 -2.64
CA SER A 570 19.54 -11.96 -2.48
C SER A 570 19.15 -12.86 -3.66
N PHE A 571 20.11 -13.55 -4.29
CA PHE A 571 19.83 -14.46 -5.40
C PHE A 571 20.63 -15.78 -5.37
N THR A 572 20.14 -16.80 -6.08
CA THR A 572 20.80 -18.10 -6.30
C THR A 572 20.78 -18.51 -7.77
N HIS A 573 21.72 -19.38 -8.18
CA HIS A 573 21.73 -20.00 -9.51
C HIS A 573 20.86 -21.25 -9.61
N ASP A 574 20.43 -21.80 -8.48
CA ASP A 574 19.64 -23.02 -8.42
C ASP A 574 18.42 -22.84 -7.51
N PRO A 575 17.17 -22.89 -8.02
CA PRO A 575 15.99 -22.73 -7.20
C PRO A 575 15.75 -23.91 -6.26
N SER A 576 16.40 -25.07 -6.48
CA SER A 576 16.38 -26.19 -5.54
C SER A 576 17.22 -25.92 -4.29
N SER A 577 18.11 -24.92 -4.32
CA SER A 577 18.79 -24.40 -3.14
C SER A 577 17.86 -23.51 -2.31
N ARG A 578 16.67 -24.01 -1.91
CA ARG A 578 15.59 -23.33 -1.15
C ARG A 578 15.99 -22.78 0.24
N ARG A 579 17.28 -22.56 0.44
CA ARG A 579 17.94 -22.24 1.71
C ARG A 579 19.09 -21.24 1.52
N PHE A 580 19.02 -20.34 0.53
CA PHE A 580 19.92 -19.17 0.52
C PHE A 580 19.30 -18.11 1.46
N LEU A 581 19.89 -18.05 2.66
CA LEU A 581 19.26 -17.57 3.87
C LEU A 581 19.23 -16.03 3.92
N ASP A 582 18.04 -15.48 4.18
CA ASP A 582 17.91 -14.15 4.79
C ASP A 582 17.75 -14.40 6.30
N ALA A 583 18.62 -15.24 6.87
CA ALA A 583 18.58 -15.60 8.27
C ALA A 583 19.96 -15.36 8.89
N ASP A 584 19.98 -14.87 10.12
CA ASP A 584 21.21 -14.83 10.89
C ASP A 584 21.56 -16.27 11.34
N LEU A 585 22.69 -16.78 10.84
CA LEU A 585 23.19 -18.13 11.11
C LEU A 585 24.33 -18.13 12.13
N SER A 586 24.67 -16.97 12.69
CA SER A 586 25.73 -16.83 13.69
C SER A 586 25.28 -17.24 15.11
N VAL A 587 24.07 -17.79 15.24
CA VAL A 587 23.34 -17.93 16.50
C VAL A 587 22.77 -19.33 16.72
N HIS A 588 22.48 -19.60 17.99
CA HIS A 588 21.84 -20.82 18.52
C HIS A 588 20.60 -21.23 17.73
N PRO A 589 20.29 -22.54 17.55
CA PRO A 589 19.18 -23.00 16.71
C PRO A 589 17.82 -22.38 17.07
N ARG A 590 17.58 -22.04 18.35
CA ARG A 590 16.38 -21.29 18.80
C ARG A 590 16.32 -19.81 18.40
N LEU A 591 17.44 -19.24 18.02
CA LEU A 591 17.63 -17.81 17.73
C LEU A 591 17.78 -17.50 16.24
N ILE A 592 17.61 -18.48 15.34
CA ILE A 592 17.61 -18.23 13.89
C ILE A 592 16.58 -17.12 13.60
N SER A 593 17.08 -15.92 13.32
CA SER A 593 16.25 -14.75 13.03
C SER A 593 16.00 -14.71 11.55
N VAL A 594 14.77 -15.04 11.13
CA VAL A 594 14.35 -14.90 9.74
C VAL A 594 14.12 -13.43 9.46
N THR A 595 14.72 -12.90 8.40
CA THR A 595 14.54 -11.52 7.95
C THR A 595 13.66 -11.49 6.70
N PRO A 596 12.73 -10.52 6.58
CA PRO A 596 11.94 -10.38 5.36
C PRO A 596 12.81 -10.00 4.16
N PRO A 597 12.46 -10.44 2.95
CA PRO A 597 13.22 -10.07 1.75
C PRO A 597 13.13 -8.56 1.47
N TYR A 598 14.07 -8.07 0.64
CA TYR A 598 14.10 -6.67 0.21
C TYR A 598 12.76 -6.21 -0.39
N LEU A 599 12.15 -7.03 -1.25
CA LEU A 599 10.87 -6.74 -1.89
C LEU A 599 9.77 -7.62 -1.29
N VAL A 600 8.79 -6.98 -0.67
CA VAL A 600 7.59 -7.61 -0.09
C VAL A 600 6.35 -7.04 -0.77
N PHE A 601 5.35 -7.88 -1.06
CA PHE A 601 4.09 -7.47 -1.66
C PHE A 601 2.95 -7.55 -0.66
N ALA A 602 2.37 -6.40 -0.33
CA ALA A 602 1.21 -6.28 0.55
C ALA A 602 -0.09 -6.37 -0.26
N CYS A 603 -0.76 -7.52 -0.21
CA CYS A 603 -2.05 -7.78 -0.86
C CYS A 603 -3.22 -7.38 0.07
N SER A 604 -3.22 -6.13 0.51
CA SER A 604 -4.13 -5.66 1.55
C SER A 604 -5.09 -4.58 1.03
N ARG A 605 -6.26 -4.53 1.66
CA ARG A 605 -7.24 -3.44 1.53
C ARG A 605 -7.02 -2.34 2.58
N LYS A 606 -5.97 -2.44 3.37
CA LYS A 606 -5.46 -1.43 4.33
C LYS A 606 -3.97 -1.20 4.08
N MET A 607 -3.45 -0.08 4.56
CA MET A 607 -2.00 0.11 4.58
C MET A 607 -1.34 -0.89 5.54
N ILE A 608 -0.27 -1.52 5.07
CA ILE A 608 0.61 -2.38 5.87
C ILE A 608 1.81 -1.55 6.33
N THR A 609 2.22 -1.73 7.58
CA THR A 609 3.38 -1.05 8.15
C THR A 609 4.62 -1.95 8.11
N SER A 610 5.82 -1.35 8.10
CA SER A 610 7.06 -2.13 8.20
C SER A 610 7.12 -2.99 9.47
N GLY A 611 6.52 -2.54 10.59
CA GLY A 611 6.43 -3.35 11.81
C GLY A 611 5.65 -4.65 11.64
N MET A 612 4.58 -4.64 10.83
CA MET A 612 3.82 -5.86 10.49
C MET A 612 4.68 -6.81 9.64
N ILE A 613 5.44 -6.29 8.68
CA ILE A 613 6.37 -7.06 7.84
C ILE A 613 7.49 -7.70 8.68
N TRP A 614 7.99 -7.02 9.71
CA TRP A 614 8.97 -7.61 10.63
C TRP A 614 8.35 -8.59 11.62
N SER A 615 7.09 -8.40 12.00
CA SER A 615 6.40 -9.30 12.93
C SER A 615 6.27 -10.72 12.38
N ILE A 616 6.01 -10.91 11.09
CA ILE A 616 5.93 -12.25 10.49
C ILE A 616 7.28 -12.96 10.57
N ALA A 617 8.36 -12.26 10.26
CA ALA A 617 9.73 -12.73 10.37
C ALA A 617 10.08 -13.18 11.80
N ASN A 618 9.76 -12.33 12.79
CA ASN A 618 10.01 -12.60 14.20
C ASN A 618 9.11 -13.70 14.79
N SER A 619 7.99 -14.01 14.16
CA SER A 619 7.05 -15.04 14.62
C SER A 619 7.44 -16.45 14.19
N GLU A 620 8.23 -16.58 13.12
CA GLU A 620 8.66 -17.86 12.59
C GLU A 620 9.71 -18.47 13.52
N LYS A 621 9.43 -19.66 14.06
CA LYS A 621 10.32 -20.36 14.99
C LYS A 621 10.77 -21.68 14.37
N PRO A 622 12.00 -22.14 14.69
CA PRO A 622 12.41 -23.48 14.33
C PRO A 622 11.39 -24.51 14.83
N PRO A 623 11.08 -25.56 14.05
CA PRO A 623 10.32 -26.68 14.55
C PRO A 623 11.03 -27.24 15.79
N ARG A 624 10.24 -27.64 16.80
CA ARG A 624 10.77 -28.20 18.04
C ARG A 624 11.50 -29.51 17.70
N ASN A 625 12.78 -29.62 18.05
CA ASN A 625 13.57 -30.79 17.72
C ASN A 625 13.23 -31.95 18.66
N SER A 626 12.81 -33.09 18.11
CA SER A 626 12.49 -34.31 18.87
C SER A 626 13.60 -35.36 18.83
N GLU A 627 14.67 -35.13 18.07
CA GLU A 627 15.79 -36.06 17.97
C GLU A 627 16.56 -36.12 19.29
N GLU A 628 16.98 -37.33 19.70
CA GLU A 628 17.70 -37.53 20.96
C GLU A 628 19.13 -36.96 20.93
N GLU A 629 19.69 -36.81 19.74
CA GLU A 629 21.04 -36.33 19.49
C GLU A 629 21.05 -35.06 18.63
N VAL A 630 22.04 -34.20 18.85
CA VAL A 630 22.38 -33.08 17.97
C VAL A 630 23.84 -33.20 17.55
N PHE A 631 24.19 -32.58 16.44
CA PHE A 631 25.56 -32.46 15.96
C PHE A 631 26.14 -31.12 16.43
N ILE A 632 27.35 -31.19 16.99
CA ILE A 632 28.23 -30.04 17.21
C ILE A 632 29.42 -30.10 16.27
N ARG A 633 30.11 -28.97 16.12
CA ARG A 633 31.35 -28.86 15.36
C ARG A 633 32.54 -29.02 16.28
N VAL A 634 33.54 -29.77 15.84
CA VAL A 634 34.83 -29.89 16.51
C VAL A 634 35.92 -29.72 15.47
N ALA A 635 36.87 -28.83 15.72
CA ALA A 635 38.03 -28.68 14.85
C ALA A 635 39.10 -29.72 15.22
N LEU A 636 39.71 -30.34 14.22
CA LEU A 636 40.82 -31.27 14.37
C LEU A 636 41.94 -30.85 13.41
N SER A 637 43.11 -30.53 13.97
CA SER A 637 44.32 -30.24 13.22
C SER A 637 45.29 -31.41 13.34
N ARG A 638 45.54 -32.13 12.24
CA ARG A 638 46.47 -33.28 12.19
C ARG A 638 46.97 -33.56 10.75
N ASN A 639 48.13 -34.23 10.65
CA ASN A 639 48.79 -34.57 9.37
C ASN A 639 48.37 -35.94 8.77
N ASP A 640 47.78 -36.85 9.53
CA ASP A 640 47.38 -38.19 9.08
C ASP A 640 46.11 -38.66 9.84
N MET A 641 45.05 -39.01 9.10
CA MET A 641 43.69 -39.23 9.63
C MET A 641 43.27 -40.71 9.61
N ASP A 642 44.13 -41.59 9.11
CA ASP A 642 43.82 -43.01 9.00
C ASP A 642 43.82 -43.67 10.39
N ASP A 643 42.83 -44.53 10.63
CA ASP A 643 42.62 -45.31 11.87
C ASP A 643 42.34 -44.53 13.17
N LEU A 644 41.84 -43.28 13.08
CA LEU A 644 41.34 -42.51 14.23
C LEU A 644 39.81 -42.59 14.36
N GLU A 645 39.30 -42.75 15.58
CA GLU A 645 37.88 -42.65 15.92
C GLU A 645 37.64 -41.46 16.85
N VAL A 646 36.56 -40.72 16.61
CA VAL A 646 36.05 -39.71 17.55
C VAL A 646 35.01 -40.35 18.47
N GLU A 647 35.15 -40.10 19.77
CA GLU A 647 34.22 -40.53 20.81
C GLU A 647 33.61 -39.29 21.48
N SER A 648 32.30 -39.29 21.66
CA SER A 648 31.61 -38.40 22.60
C SER A 648 30.93 -39.22 23.69
N SER A 649 31.02 -38.78 24.93
CA SER A 649 30.37 -39.44 26.06
C SER A 649 29.76 -38.42 27.02
N SER A 650 28.52 -38.63 27.46
CA SER A 650 27.92 -37.79 28.50
C SER A 650 28.66 -37.97 29.83
N LEU A 651 28.73 -36.92 30.65
CA LEU A 651 29.36 -37.01 31.97
C LEU A 651 28.62 -37.96 32.93
N SER A 652 27.34 -38.21 32.67
CA SER A 652 26.54 -39.21 33.39
C SER A 652 26.84 -40.66 32.96
N GLY A 653 27.59 -40.87 31.87
CA GLY A 653 27.86 -42.18 31.29
C GLY A 653 26.66 -42.85 30.60
N LEU A 654 25.49 -42.22 30.60
CA LEU A 654 24.26 -42.76 29.98
C LEU A 654 24.28 -42.75 28.45
N HIS A 655 25.14 -41.94 27.84
CA HIS A 655 25.20 -41.78 26.39
C HIS A 655 26.65 -41.84 25.91
N SER A 656 26.90 -42.61 24.86
CA SER A 656 28.19 -42.66 24.17
C SER A 656 27.97 -42.86 22.68
N TRP A 657 28.67 -42.05 21.89
CA TRP A 657 28.70 -42.15 20.44
C TRP A 657 30.15 -42.25 19.96
N ARG A 658 30.38 -43.08 18.93
CA ARG A 658 31.68 -43.27 18.31
C ARG A 658 31.54 -43.29 16.79
N SER A 659 32.51 -42.73 16.10
CA SER A 659 32.59 -42.78 14.63
C SER A 659 34.04 -42.72 14.16
N PRO A 660 34.39 -43.41 13.06
CA PRO A 660 35.62 -43.12 12.34
C PRO A 660 35.68 -41.64 11.98
N VAL A 661 36.85 -41.02 12.13
CA VAL A 661 37.05 -39.60 11.83
C VAL A 661 36.70 -39.29 10.38
N ALA A 662 37.09 -40.14 9.43
CA ALA A 662 36.75 -39.97 8.01
C ALA A 662 35.22 -39.88 7.76
N ALA A 663 34.40 -40.57 8.54
CA ALA A 663 32.94 -40.53 8.42
C ALA A 663 32.30 -39.34 9.14
N ALA A 664 32.94 -38.84 10.21
CA ALA A 664 32.52 -37.65 10.93
C ALA A 664 32.99 -36.35 10.27
N THR A 665 33.95 -36.44 9.34
CA THR A 665 34.57 -35.29 8.69
C THR A 665 33.58 -34.57 7.77
N SER A 666 33.61 -33.24 7.80
CA SER A 666 32.82 -32.42 6.91
C SER A 666 33.22 -32.68 5.45
N PRO A 667 32.25 -32.89 4.54
CA PRO A 667 32.53 -33.11 3.12
C PRO A 667 33.08 -31.86 2.42
N VAL A 668 33.11 -30.73 3.11
CA VAL A 668 33.50 -29.42 2.59
C VAL A 668 34.83 -28.94 3.17
N ASP A 669 35.06 -29.17 4.47
CA ASP A 669 36.30 -28.80 5.15
C ASP A 669 36.84 -29.97 5.99
N PRO A 670 38.02 -30.53 5.64
CA PRO A 670 38.56 -31.71 6.31
C PRO A 670 39.04 -31.46 7.75
N SER A 671 39.18 -30.20 8.17
CA SER A 671 39.57 -29.83 9.54
C SER A 671 38.41 -29.85 10.53
N ILE A 672 37.18 -30.11 10.07
CA ILE A 672 35.97 -30.05 10.90
C ILE A 672 35.28 -31.40 10.96
N LEU A 673 34.94 -31.81 12.17
CA LEU A 673 34.18 -33.01 12.47
C LEU A 673 32.80 -32.65 13.00
N PHE A 674 31.79 -33.40 12.58
CA PHE A 674 30.46 -33.39 13.15
C PHE A 674 30.34 -34.47 14.22
N VAL A 675 30.32 -34.04 15.47
CA VAL A 675 30.28 -34.92 16.64
C VAL A 675 28.87 -34.94 17.21
N ARG A 676 28.31 -36.14 17.45
CA ARG A 676 26.99 -36.26 18.07
C ARG A 676 27.07 -36.09 19.57
N VAL A 677 26.12 -35.38 20.14
CA VAL A 677 25.96 -35.20 21.58
C VAL A 677 24.47 -35.22 21.92
N PRO A 678 24.10 -35.52 23.19
CA PRO A 678 22.70 -35.48 23.60
C PRO A 678 22.06 -34.13 23.28
N ASN A 679 20.78 -34.15 22.91
CA ASN A 679 20.07 -32.94 22.53
C ASN A 679 19.71 -32.08 23.76
N PRO A 680 20.31 -30.88 23.97
CA PRO A 680 19.96 -30.02 25.09
C PRO A 680 18.48 -29.57 25.06
N GLU A 681 17.79 -29.62 23.91
CA GLU A 681 16.37 -29.28 23.81
C GLU A 681 15.45 -30.26 24.57
N LEU A 682 15.91 -31.47 24.84
CA LEU A 682 15.18 -32.48 25.62
C LEU A 682 15.54 -32.44 27.12
N HIS A 683 16.55 -31.66 27.51
CA HIS A 683 17.09 -31.62 28.87
C HIS A 683 17.08 -30.18 29.44
N PRO A 684 16.14 -29.83 30.35
CA PRO A 684 16.00 -28.48 30.88
C PRO A 684 17.23 -27.92 31.62
N GLU A 685 18.07 -28.80 32.18
CA GLU A 685 19.29 -28.42 32.91
C GLU A 685 20.52 -28.24 31.99
N GLY A 686 20.38 -28.54 30.69
CA GLY A 686 21.49 -28.66 29.76
C GLY A 686 22.14 -30.04 29.76
N VAL A 687 23.13 -30.20 28.89
CA VAL A 687 23.88 -31.44 28.69
C VAL A 687 25.36 -31.13 28.63
N SER A 688 26.20 -32.02 29.15
CA SER A 688 27.65 -31.93 29.02
C SER A 688 28.18 -33.23 28.45
N ALA A 689 28.96 -33.12 27.38
CA ALA A 689 29.59 -34.24 26.70
C ALA A 689 31.10 -34.01 26.63
N ARG A 690 31.87 -35.07 26.89
CA ARG A 690 33.31 -35.09 26.68
C ARG A 690 33.61 -35.63 25.30
N VAL A 691 34.38 -34.90 24.51
CA VAL A 691 34.89 -35.34 23.21
C VAL A 691 36.33 -35.82 23.37
N SER A 692 36.64 -36.99 22.81
CA SER A 692 37.98 -37.56 22.83
C SER A 692 38.28 -38.35 21.56
N PHE A 693 39.55 -38.64 21.31
CA PHE A 693 39.99 -39.38 20.13
C PHE A 693 40.62 -40.71 20.55
N LEU A 694 40.35 -41.75 19.76
CA LEU A 694 40.82 -43.11 19.97
C LEU A 694 41.62 -43.56 18.75
N HIS A 695 42.70 -44.30 18.99
CA HIS A 695 43.44 -45.01 17.95
C HIS A 695 43.56 -46.48 18.39
N HIS A 696 43.03 -47.40 17.58
CA HIS A 696 42.88 -48.82 17.93
C HIS A 696 42.26 -49.05 19.33
N GLY A 697 41.25 -48.26 19.70
CA GLY A 697 40.55 -48.34 20.99
C GLY A 697 41.29 -47.73 22.18
N SER A 698 42.50 -47.19 21.99
CA SER A 698 43.27 -46.48 23.03
C SER A 698 43.13 -44.97 22.88
N ARG A 699 42.91 -44.24 23.98
CA ARG A 699 42.77 -42.77 23.96
C ARG A 699 44.08 -42.09 23.55
N VAL A 700 43.98 -41.20 22.56
CA VAL A 700 45.09 -40.39 22.07
C VAL A 700 45.20 -39.13 22.91
N GLY A 701 46.41 -38.78 23.31
CA GLY A 701 46.69 -37.51 23.98
C GLY A 701 46.68 -36.37 22.97
N CYS A 702 45.63 -35.55 22.99
CA CYS A 702 45.51 -34.37 22.15
C CYS A 702 45.55 -33.10 23.00
N ILE A 703 46.18 -32.04 22.49
CA ILE A 703 46.05 -30.71 23.09
C ILE A 703 44.68 -30.18 22.69
N VAL A 704 43.84 -29.86 23.69
CA VAL A 704 42.48 -29.36 23.47
C VAL A 704 42.44 -27.88 23.83
N LYS A 705 41.92 -27.07 22.91
CA LYS A 705 41.67 -25.65 23.13
C LYS A 705 40.18 -25.35 23.04
N CYS A 706 39.70 -24.56 23.99
CA CYS A 706 38.34 -24.04 24.04
C CYS A 706 38.36 -22.57 23.62
N THR A 707 37.50 -22.20 22.67
CA THR A 707 37.39 -20.82 22.15
C THR A 707 36.30 -20.06 22.90
N ASN A 708 36.64 -18.90 23.47
CA ASN A 708 35.70 -18.00 24.14
C ASN A 708 34.98 -17.08 23.14
N GLU A 709 33.92 -16.40 23.59
CA GLU A 709 33.09 -15.54 22.73
C GLU A 709 33.85 -14.37 22.09
N ASP A 710 34.95 -13.94 22.70
CA ASP A 710 35.86 -12.90 22.21
C ASP A 710 36.91 -13.42 21.22
N GLY A 711 36.87 -14.72 20.88
CA GLY A 711 37.76 -15.38 19.94
C GLY A 711 39.10 -15.84 20.54
N TRP A 712 39.35 -15.60 21.83
CA TRP A 712 40.53 -16.11 22.50
C TRP A 712 40.38 -17.60 22.80
N SER A 713 41.47 -18.37 22.70
CA SER A 713 41.45 -19.81 22.97
C SER A 713 42.43 -20.18 24.09
N GLU A 714 41.98 -21.04 25.00
CA GLU A 714 42.75 -21.54 26.14
C GLU A 714 42.67 -23.06 26.25
N GLU A 715 43.64 -23.70 26.92
CA GLU A 715 43.62 -25.15 27.11
C GLU A 715 42.47 -25.59 28.02
N CYS A 716 41.79 -26.68 27.65
CA CYS A 716 40.63 -27.18 28.38
C CYS A 716 40.55 -28.72 28.37
N ASP A 717 39.54 -29.28 29.02
CA ASP A 717 39.41 -30.73 29.24
C ASP A 717 38.57 -31.48 28.19
N GLY A 718 38.24 -30.80 27.08
CA GLY A 718 37.46 -31.35 25.97
C GLY A 718 35.99 -31.61 26.30
N ILE A 719 35.46 -31.01 27.36
CA ILE A 719 34.04 -31.02 27.67
C ILE A 719 33.35 -29.86 26.94
N VAL A 720 32.25 -30.15 26.27
CA VAL A 720 31.32 -29.16 25.74
C VAL A 720 30.02 -29.23 26.53
N SER A 721 29.60 -28.09 27.08
CA SER A 721 28.33 -27.94 27.77
C SER A 721 27.35 -27.22 26.86
N LEU A 722 26.22 -27.85 26.55
CA LEU A 722 25.16 -27.27 25.74
C LEU A 722 23.92 -27.01 26.58
N HIS A 723 23.24 -25.91 26.30
CA HIS A 723 21.98 -25.57 26.95
C HIS A 723 21.02 -24.96 25.92
N GLN A 724 19.72 -25.03 26.17
CA GLN A 724 18.70 -24.39 25.32
C GLN A 724 18.78 -22.84 25.32
N ASP A 725 19.54 -22.30 26.26
CA ASP A 725 19.78 -20.87 26.47
C ASP A 725 21.20 -20.62 25.99
N PRO A 726 21.38 -19.79 24.94
CA PRO A 726 22.69 -19.53 24.34
C PRO A 726 23.70 -18.99 25.35
N ILE A 727 23.27 -18.18 26.34
CA ILE A 727 24.18 -17.58 27.33
C ILE A 727 24.79 -18.66 28.24
N ARG A 728 24.11 -19.82 28.36
CA ARG A 728 24.55 -20.97 29.16
C ARG A 728 25.22 -22.05 28.32
N SER A 729 25.28 -21.89 27.00
CA SER A 729 25.81 -22.90 26.06
C SER A 729 27.22 -22.52 25.63
N ALA A 730 28.18 -23.44 25.77
CA ALA A 730 29.57 -23.23 25.36
C ALA A 730 29.73 -23.20 23.83
N GLU A 731 28.99 -24.07 23.13
CA GLU A 731 28.83 -23.99 21.67
C GLU A 731 27.47 -23.38 21.37
N SER A 732 27.49 -22.31 20.57
CA SER A 732 26.30 -21.56 20.19
C SER A 732 25.71 -22.07 18.87
N THR A 733 26.23 -23.15 18.29
CA THR A 733 25.76 -23.70 17.02
C THR A 733 25.69 -25.23 17.05
N PHE A 734 24.47 -25.78 17.09
CA PHE A 734 24.21 -27.22 16.97
C PHE A 734 22.87 -27.47 16.27
N SER A 735 22.70 -28.64 15.65
CA SER A 735 21.45 -29.03 14.96
C SER A 735 21.34 -30.55 14.90
N SER A 736 20.13 -31.12 14.94
CA SER A 736 19.91 -32.53 14.58
C SER A 736 19.79 -32.75 13.08
N ASP A 737 19.44 -31.70 12.32
CA ASP A 737 19.32 -31.77 10.87
C ASP A 737 20.71 -31.61 10.24
N PHE A 738 21.25 -32.73 9.77
CA PHE A 738 22.53 -32.80 9.08
C PHE A 738 22.57 -31.93 7.80
N SER A 739 21.41 -31.67 7.18
CA SER A 739 21.32 -30.85 5.96
C SER A 739 21.47 -29.34 6.22
N VAL A 740 21.36 -28.90 7.48
CA VAL A 740 21.54 -27.49 7.87
C VAL A 740 22.99 -27.21 8.30
N LEU A 741 23.74 -28.22 8.75
CA LEU A 741 25.12 -28.07 9.21
C LEU A 741 26.08 -27.42 8.17
N PRO A 742 25.98 -27.74 6.86
CA PRO A 742 26.80 -27.06 5.84
C PRO A 742 26.46 -25.57 5.68
N LEU A 743 25.22 -25.15 5.99
CA LEU A 743 24.76 -23.77 5.91
C LEU A 743 25.33 -22.91 7.06
N LEU A 744 25.74 -23.55 8.16
CA LEU A 744 26.32 -22.92 9.36
C LEU A 744 27.82 -22.59 9.23
N GLY A 745 28.36 -22.51 7.99
CA GLY A 745 29.44 -21.57 7.69
C GLY A 745 30.82 -22.08 7.24
N TRP A 746 30.94 -23.03 6.30
CA TRP A 746 32.28 -23.47 5.81
C TRP A 746 32.53 -23.41 4.28
N LYS A 747 31.64 -22.85 3.45
CA LYS A 747 31.95 -22.36 2.08
C LYS A 747 30.87 -21.41 1.58
N MET A 748 31.17 -20.13 1.38
CA MET A 748 30.31 -19.25 0.57
C MET A 748 31.19 -18.52 -0.43
N GLN A 749 31.35 -19.08 -1.63
CA GLN A 749 32.13 -18.47 -2.72
C GLN A 749 31.43 -17.24 -3.35
N PHE A 750 30.27 -16.80 -2.84
CA PHE A 750 29.52 -15.64 -3.35
C PHE A 750 28.82 -14.85 -2.21
N HIS A 751 28.48 -13.59 -2.51
CA HIS A 751 28.61 -12.37 -1.69
C HIS A 751 28.30 -12.43 -0.16
N PRO A 752 29.27 -12.03 0.68
CA PRO A 752 29.17 -11.81 2.12
C PRO A 752 29.17 -10.30 2.46
N SER A 753 28.28 -9.83 3.34
CA SER A 753 28.49 -8.48 3.91
C SER A 753 28.23 -8.35 5.41
N THR A 754 27.73 -9.39 6.08
CA THR A 754 27.43 -9.29 7.53
C THR A 754 27.74 -10.55 8.34
N TRP A 755 28.22 -11.64 7.73
CA TRP A 755 28.39 -12.90 8.46
C TRP A 755 29.78 -12.99 9.09
N THR A 756 29.82 -13.14 10.41
CA THR A 756 31.05 -13.42 11.16
C THR A 756 31.27 -14.94 11.25
N HIS A 757 32.33 -15.47 10.65
CA HIS A 757 32.76 -16.85 10.87
C HIS A 757 33.14 -17.05 12.35
N ARG A 758 32.39 -17.86 13.09
CA ARG A 758 32.77 -18.29 14.45
C ARG A 758 33.52 -19.62 14.39
N VAL A 759 34.68 -19.68 15.03
CA VAL A 759 35.47 -20.90 15.23
C VAL A 759 34.69 -21.84 16.16
N PRO A 760 34.69 -23.18 15.95
CA PRO A 760 34.06 -24.12 16.88
C PRO A 760 34.60 -23.95 18.30
N TYR A 761 33.76 -24.23 19.30
CA TYR A 761 34.17 -24.16 20.70
C TYR A 761 35.39 -25.05 20.98
N LEU A 762 35.36 -26.32 20.54
CA LEU A 762 36.46 -27.26 20.75
C LEU A 762 37.37 -27.37 19.53
N SER A 763 38.68 -27.20 19.76
CA SER A 763 39.73 -27.44 18.78
C SER A 763 40.77 -28.42 19.34
N PHE A 764 41.04 -29.49 18.60
CA PHE A 764 41.97 -30.54 18.98
C PHE A 764 43.20 -30.51 18.08
N THR A 765 44.37 -30.62 18.69
CA THR A 765 45.63 -30.91 18.00
C THR A 765 46.12 -32.26 18.49
N CYS A 766 45.91 -33.26 17.63
CA CYS A 766 46.36 -34.63 17.77
C CYS A 766 47.37 -34.92 16.64
#